data_AF-A0A537C7F0-F1
#
_entry.id   AF-A0A537C7F0-F1
#
_cell.length_a   1.000
_cell.length_b   1.000
_cell.length_c   1.000
_cell.angle_alpha   90.00
_cell.angle_beta   90.00
_cell.angle_gamma   90.00
#
_symmetry.space_group_name_H-M   'P 1'
#
loop_
_entity.id
_entity.type
_entity.pdbx_description
1 polymer ?
#
loop_
_entity_poly.entity_id
_entity_poly.type
_entity_poly.pdbx_seq_one_letter_code
_entity_poly.pdbx_strand_id
1 'polypeptide(L)'
;MIRAFRSTVHIFTRSRSKPPPVLRGDTHMTWLRSFVKGRSFLRLLTTFTLGAALALGLYACKNATDEEGVVAIGLTDAPGDFLTYTVDVTSLTLTKADDTSVQTLPQRTRVDFARSVDLTEFVRAVTIPAGSYVSATLNVDYTNADIRVDDGTGTPVAVPLANIRDTQNRQVTTLPMKVTLDNARQLVIAPLVSSLLDLDFNLAASNLVDMSGPAGPVVTVNPLLVADVNPDAPKPHRIRGPLDAVDTQAGSFTLILRPFNLLQGDHGRVTFLTDSNTAFEINQTTFQGSAGLTALSQQPRFTATVAVGTLDLTTRRFIATEVLAGSSVPFGTSDVLTGNVISRSSSTTFVVKGAELVRSNGTLIFRDTVTVTVDSGTTKVIKQGTIGALGIIPTSNISVGQRVTVLGNLTNTTIGSTTLDASRGLVRLLVTQLNGSVNSVVGNTVAMTLARIDGRPIGLFNFSGTGSTGNDANPNSYQVATGTLDLTGIGPNTPLKVRGFVRPFGQATATDDFDAITLIDVTNAPATLVVGWPLLEAAPFSSLTTNGMTVNLANAGLLHDVFRGGVDTRLALSDAPIVNAANPARGLFVIGTNGTVQAERESRVYTQLGNYQAALQANLAAGLKARSFVASGGTYLDGPKTLTANLMATALQ
;
A
#
# COMPACT_ATOMS: atom_id res chain seq x y z
N MET A 1 26.58 24.57 52.84
CA MET A 1 26.56 24.78 54.31
C MET A 1 25.19 24.29 54.80
N ILE A 2 25.03 23.39 55.80
CA ILE A 2 25.35 23.52 57.25
C ILE A 2 24.50 24.65 57.85
N ARG A 3 23.61 24.50 58.85
CA ARG A 3 22.99 23.38 59.65
C ARG A 3 21.60 23.92 60.10
N ALA A 4 20.47 23.20 60.13
CA ALA A 4 20.05 22.09 61.00
C ALA A 4 20.00 22.40 62.53
N PHE A 5 18.82 22.31 63.18
CA PHE A 5 18.55 21.50 64.41
C PHE A 5 17.10 21.60 64.99
N ARG A 6 16.46 20.42 65.23
CA ARG A 6 15.67 19.97 66.42
C ARG A 6 14.48 20.79 66.99
N SER A 7 13.49 20.23 67.73
CA SER A 7 13.00 18.85 68.04
C SER A 7 11.62 18.98 68.74
N THR A 8 10.60 18.13 68.53
CA THR A 8 10.24 16.89 69.31
C THR A 8 8.80 16.49 68.88
N VAL A 9 8.29 15.24 68.72
CA VAL A 9 8.66 13.82 69.02
C VAL A 9 7.90 13.15 70.20
N HIS A 10 6.71 12.59 69.90
CA HIS A 10 6.04 11.38 70.47
C HIS A 10 5.18 10.80 69.32
N ILE A 11 5.24 9.55 68.82
CA ILE A 11 5.42 8.17 69.38
C ILE A 11 4.09 7.64 69.96
N PHE A 12 3.55 6.46 69.58
CA PHE A 12 4.04 5.34 68.72
C PHE A 12 3.20 5.20 67.40
N THR A 13 2.87 4.10 66.71
CA THR A 13 2.94 2.61 66.90
C THR A 13 3.18 1.88 65.54
N ARG A 14 2.58 0.70 65.24
CA ARG A 14 2.75 -0.11 64.00
C ARG A 14 1.62 -1.12 63.74
N SER A 15 1.40 -1.48 62.47
CA SER A 15 1.20 -2.89 62.03
C SER A 15 1.59 -3.06 60.54
N ARG A 16 1.56 -4.29 60.00
CA ARG A 16 2.25 -4.71 58.75
C ARG A 16 1.33 -5.12 57.58
N SER A 17 1.93 -5.13 56.39
CA SER A 17 1.41 -5.56 55.09
C SER A 17 1.07 -7.06 54.96
N LYS A 18 0.32 -7.42 53.89
CA LYS A 18 0.16 -8.78 53.36
C LYS A 18 0.38 -8.81 51.82
N PRO A 19 0.83 -9.95 51.24
CA PRO A 19 1.16 -10.10 49.82
C PRO A 19 -0.01 -10.67 48.97
N PRO A 20 0.09 -10.67 47.62
CA PRO A 20 -0.91 -11.26 46.73
C PRO A 20 -0.95 -12.80 46.74
N PRO A 21 -2.05 -13.44 46.30
CA PRO A 21 -2.20 -14.89 46.31
C PRO A 21 -1.49 -15.58 45.14
N VAL A 22 -0.89 -16.73 45.43
CA VAL A 22 -0.46 -17.75 44.46
C VAL A 22 -1.33 -18.98 44.68
N LEU A 23 -1.81 -19.61 43.61
CA LEU A 23 -2.44 -20.93 43.67
C LEU A 23 -1.59 -21.94 42.89
N ARG A 24 -1.18 -23.00 43.58
CA ARG A 24 -0.59 -24.23 43.02
C ARG A 24 -1.51 -25.39 43.38
N GLY A 25 -1.50 -26.45 42.58
CA GLY A 25 -2.49 -27.54 42.62
C GLY A 25 -2.17 -28.67 43.59
N ASP A 26 -2.38 -29.90 43.10
CA ASP A 26 -2.32 -31.20 43.80
C ASP A 26 -3.55 -31.47 44.71
N THR A 27 -4.11 -32.69 44.82
CA THR A 27 -3.76 -34.01 44.23
C THR A 27 -4.96 -34.98 44.11
N HIS A 28 -4.77 -36.07 43.34
CA HIS A 28 -5.51 -37.37 43.30
C HIS A 28 -7.06 -37.37 43.12
N MET A 29 -7.64 -38.03 42.10
CA MET A 29 -7.67 -39.48 41.79
C MET A 29 -8.35 -40.39 42.84
N THR A 30 -9.64 -40.74 42.64
CA THR A 30 -10.08 -42.07 42.12
C THR A 30 -11.58 -42.33 42.34
N TRP A 31 -12.29 -42.71 41.27
CA TRP A 31 -13.26 -43.81 41.33
C TRP A 31 -13.44 -44.47 39.96
N LEU A 32 -13.97 -45.69 39.92
CA LEU A 32 -13.92 -46.58 38.75
C LEU A 32 -15.29 -47.20 38.44
N ARG A 33 -15.66 -47.22 37.14
CA ARG A 33 -16.50 -48.23 36.45
C ARG A 33 -17.89 -48.50 37.07
N SER A 34 -18.97 -48.44 36.31
CA SER A 34 -19.20 -49.29 35.13
C SER A 34 -20.62 -49.09 34.59
N PHE A 35 -20.85 -49.40 33.31
CA PHE A 35 -22.08 -50.08 32.87
C PHE A 35 -21.86 -50.70 31.48
N VAL A 36 -21.78 -52.04 31.43
CA VAL A 36 -21.82 -52.83 30.18
C VAL A 36 -22.82 -53.97 30.43
N LYS A 37 -23.76 -54.16 29.50
CA LYS A 37 -24.82 -55.19 29.62
C LYS A 37 -24.27 -56.60 29.32
N GLY A 38 -24.89 -57.62 29.92
CA GLY A 38 -24.63 -59.03 29.59
C GLY A 38 -24.96 -59.37 28.13
N ARG A 39 -24.19 -60.24 27.46
CA ARG A 39 -24.10 -61.72 27.58
C ARG A 39 -25.15 -62.48 26.74
N SER A 40 -24.69 -63.02 25.60
CA SER A 40 -25.21 -64.18 24.84
C SER A 40 -24.29 -64.33 23.60
N PHE A 41 -23.13 -65.00 23.61
CA PHE A 41 -22.77 -66.40 23.92
C PHE A 41 -23.01 -67.40 22.75
N LEU A 42 -21.88 -67.81 22.14
CA LEU A 42 -21.60 -69.04 21.37
C LEU A 42 -21.64 -69.04 19.81
N ARG A 43 -20.52 -69.51 19.22
CA ARG A 43 -20.25 -69.87 17.79
C ARG A 43 -20.20 -68.66 16.83
N LEU A 44 -19.35 -68.59 15.80
CA LEU A 44 -18.31 -69.45 15.20
C LEU A 44 -17.20 -68.45 14.70
N LEU A 45 -15.88 -68.69 14.61
CA LEU A 45 -15.08 -69.72 13.91
C LEU A 45 -13.57 -69.54 14.31
N THR A 46 -12.67 -70.36 13.76
CA THR A 46 -11.19 -70.41 13.95
C THR A 46 -10.43 -69.17 13.41
N THR A 47 -9.14 -68.86 13.67
CA THR A 47 -7.98 -69.63 14.22
C THR A 47 -6.83 -68.70 14.72
N PHE A 48 -5.84 -69.22 15.48
CA PHE A 48 -4.45 -68.69 15.58
C PHE A 48 -3.70 -68.88 14.22
N THR A 49 -2.53 -68.32 13.87
CA THR A 49 -1.39 -67.78 14.64
C THR A 49 -0.51 -66.87 13.76
N LEU A 50 0.16 -65.88 14.38
CA LEU A 50 1.60 -65.53 14.24
C LEU A 50 2.34 -65.68 12.87
N GLY A 51 2.87 -64.57 12.34
CA GLY A 51 3.87 -64.54 11.26
C GLY A 51 4.12 -63.12 10.75
N ALA A 52 5.36 -62.74 10.42
CA ALA A 52 5.73 -61.34 10.11
C ALA A 52 6.31 -61.14 8.69
N ALA A 53 6.40 -59.85 8.31
CA ALA A 53 7.21 -59.23 7.25
C ALA A 53 6.59 -59.04 5.83
N LEU A 54 6.62 -57.76 5.38
CA LEU A 54 6.76 -57.22 4.00
C LEU A 54 5.89 -57.87 2.87
N ALA A 55 5.03 -57.15 2.14
CA ALA A 55 5.28 -55.87 1.48
C ALA A 55 4.01 -55.23 0.86
N LEU A 56 4.14 -53.98 0.38
CA LEU A 56 3.22 -53.23 -0.51
C LEU A 56 1.82 -52.85 0.05
N GLY A 57 1.26 -51.76 -0.48
CA GLY A 57 -0.21 -51.57 -0.53
C GLY A 57 -0.80 -50.33 0.17
N LEU A 58 -0.14 -49.69 1.13
CA LEU A 58 -0.67 -48.48 1.80
C LEU A 58 -0.49 -47.20 0.96
N TYR A 59 -1.14 -47.17 -0.20
CA TYR A 59 -1.53 -45.91 -0.85
C TYR A 59 -2.64 -45.28 0.01
N ALA A 60 -2.26 -44.57 1.06
CA ALA A 60 -3.20 -43.81 1.86
C ALA A 60 -3.87 -42.74 0.96
N CYS A 61 -5.20 -42.72 0.95
CA CYS A 61 -5.97 -41.71 0.23
C CYS A 61 -5.73 -40.34 0.87
N LYS A 62 -4.75 -39.59 0.36
CA LYS A 62 -4.58 -38.17 0.66
C LYS A 62 -5.82 -37.43 0.19
N ASN A 63 -6.50 -36.77 1.12
CA ASN A 63 -7.56 -35.83 0.77
C ASN A 63 -6.89 -34.56 0.24
N ALA A 64 -7.46 -33.94 -0.80
CA ALA A 64 -6.90 -32.71 -1.39
C ALA A 64 -6.79 -31.53 -0.39
N THR A 65 -7.52 -31.60 0.72
CA THR A 65 -7.44 -30.66 1.85
C THR A 65 -6.09 -30.65 2.57
N ASP A 66 -5.33 -31.74 2.50
CA ASP A 66 -4.15 -31.97 3.34
C ASP A 66 -2.85 -31.60 2.62
N GLU A 67 -2.92 -31.30 1.32
CA GLU A 67 -1.77 -30.99 0.47
C GLU A 67 -1.72 -29.53 -0.04
N GLU A 68 -2.72 -28.71 0.27
CA GLU A 68 -2.81 -27.33 -0.20
C GLU A 68 -3.07 -26.33 0.94
N GLY A 69 -2.57 -25.10 0.81
CA GLY A 69 -2.83 -24.01 1.74
C GLY A 69 -2.98 -22.67 1.02
N VAL A 70 -3.73 -21.73 1.61
CA VAL A 70 -4.07 -20.47 0.93
C VAL A 70 -2.95 -19.45 1.08
N VAL A 71 -2.34 -19.06 -0.04
CA VAL A 71 -1.55 -17.83 -0.12
C VAL A 71 -2.43 -16.69 -0.63
N ALA A 72 -2.32 -15.53 0.01
CA ALA A 72 -2.79 -14.26 -0.51
C ALA A 72 -1.56 -13.42 -0.88
N ILE A 73 -1.49 -12.91 -2.12
CA ILE A 73 -0.30 -12.18 -2.62
C ILE A 73 -0.65 -10.74 -2.98
N GLY A 74 0.00 -9.81 -2.28
CA GLY A 74 -0.08 -8.38 -2.53
C GLY A 74 0.99 -7.85 -3.47
N LEU A 75 0.66 -6.82 -4.26
CA LEU A 75 1.63 -5.91 -4.88
C LEU A 75 1.47 -4.49 -4.32
N THR A 76 2.60 -3.84 -4.04
CA THR A 76 2.67 -2.45 -3.54
C THR A 76 4.00 -1.78 -3.96
N ASP A 77 4.19 -0.52 -3.55
CA ASP A 77 5.32 0.35 -3.91
C ASP A 77 5.69 1.31 -2.76
N ALA A 78 6.85 1.97 -2.87
CA ALA A 78 7.35 3.04 -2.01
C ALA A 78 7.47 4.37 -2.80
N PRO A 79 7.26 5.55 -2.16
CA PRO A 79 7.25 6.84 -2.87
C PRO A 79 8.52 7.14 -3.67
N GLY A 80 8.36 7.73 -4.86
CA GLY A 80 9.45 8.24 -5.71
C GLY A 80 8.96 9.17 -6.82
N ASP A 81 9.87 9.67 -7.66
CA ASP A 81 9.66 10.76 -8.64
C ASP A 81 8.79 10.39 -9.87
N PHE A 82 8.08 9.26 -9.83
CA PHE A 82 7.24 8.80 -10.92
C PHE A 82 5.79 9.25 -10.73
N LEU A 83 5.29 10.09 -11.65
CA LEU A 83 3.88 10.49 -11.70
C LEU A 83 3.00 9.40 -12.35
N THR A 84 3.62 8.43 -13.03
CA THR A 84 3.05 7.18 -13.57
C THR A 84 4.19 6.19 -13.80
N TYR A 85 4.04 4.92 -13.41
CA TYR A 85 4.97 3.84 -13.75
C TYR A 85 4.16 2.59 -14.12
N THR A 86 3.67 2.56 -15.36
CA THR A 86 2.79 1.49 -15.83
C THR A 86 3.52 0.47 -16.69
N VAL A 87 3.44 -0.80 -16.30
CA VAL A 87 4.08 -1.95 -16.94
C VAL A 87 3.16 -3.18 -16.96
N ASP A 88 3.53 -4.21 -17.71
CA ASP A 88 2.79 -5.47 -17.78
C ASP A 88 3.46 -6.54 -16.90
N VAL A 89 2.80 -6.98 -15.83
CA VAL A 89 3.22 -8.17 -15.08
C VAL A 89 2.76 -9.40 -15.87
N THR A 90 3.71 -10.28 -16.24
CA THR A 90 3.46 -11.42 -17.14
C THR A 90 3.44 -12.77 -16.44
N SER A 91 4.18 -12.92 -15.34
CA SER A 91 4.06 -14.07 -14.42
C SER A 91 4.56 -13.70 -13.03
N LEU A 92 4.07 -14.45 -12.03
CA LEU A 92 4.69 -14.53 -10.71
C LEU A 92 4.84 -16.01 -10.36
N THR A 93 6.05 -16.45 -10.07
CA THR A 93 6.34 -17.85 -9.70
C THR A 93 6.87 -17.88 -8.27
N LEU A 94 6.38 -18.81 -7.45
CA LEU A 94 6.96 -19.11 -6.14
C LEU A 94 7.71 -20.43 -6.22
N THR A 95 8.94 -20.48 -5.70
CA THR A 95 9.79 -21.69 -5.74
C THR A 95 10.00 -22.24 -4.33
N LYS A 96 9.75 -23.54 -4.16
CA LYS A 96 9.93 -24.29 -2.92
C LYS A 96 11.40 -24.55 -2.60
N ALA A 97 11.68 -24.95 -1.36
CA ALA A 97 12.97 -25.46 -0.91
C ALA A 97 13.39 -26.80 -1.58
N ASP A 98 12.51 -27.43 -2.36
CA ASP A 98 12.75 -28.62 -3.18
C ASP A 98 12.82 -28.30 -4.70
N ASP A 99 13.08 -27.03 -5.03
CA ASP A 99 13.07 -26.42 -6.37
C ASP A 99 11.74 -26.49 -7.15
N THR A 100 10.68 -27.12 -6.59
CA THR A 100 9.34 -27.11 -7.22
C THR A 100 8.83 -25.68 -7.38
N SER A 101 8.55 -25.28 -8.61
CA SER A 101 8.09 -23.94 -8.97
C SER A 101 6.59 -23.92 -9.26
N VAL A 102 5.87 -22.94 -8.69
CA VAL A 102 4.42 -22.80 -8.78
C VAL A 102 4.06 -21.44 -9.37
N GLN A 103 3.40 -21.43 -10.53
CA GLN A 103 2.84 -20.22 -11.13
C GLN A 103 1.68 -19.69 -10.27
N THR A 104 1.87 -18.53 -9.66
CA THR A 104 0.86 -17.82 -8.89
C THR A 104 0.14 -16.70 -9.66
N LEU A 105 0.60 -16.26 -10.83
CA LEU A 105 -0.20 -15.36 -11.70
C LEU A 105 -0.99 -16.16 -12.77
N PRO A 106 -2.32 -15.95 -12.91
CA PRO A 106 -3.13 -16.73 -13.85
C PRO A 106 -3.13 -16.16 -15.29
N GLN A 107 -2.86 -14.87 -15.47
CA GLN A 107 -2.80 -14.19 -16.78
C GLN A 107 -2.04 -12.85 -16.69
N ARG A 108 -1.54 -12.36 -17.84
CA ARG A 108 -0.90 -11.03 -17.96
C ARG A 108 -1.79 -9.93 -17.36
N THR A 109 -1.18 -9.04 -16.60
CA THR A 109 -1.86 -8.00 -15.80
C THR A 109 -1.15 -6.66 -15.97
N ARG A 110 -1.89 -5.60 -16.32
CA ARG A 110 -1.39 -4.23 -16.41
C ARG A 110 -1.41 -3.57 -15.02
N VAL A 111 -0.29 -3.02 -14.56
CA VAL A 111 -0.15 -2.41 -13.21
C VAL A 111 0.52 -1.04 -13.32
N ASP A 112 0.01 -0.03 -12.61
CA ASP A 112 0.69 1.26 -12.36
C ASP A 112 1.18 1.29 -10.91
N PHE A 113 2.49 1.12 -10.72
CA PHE A 113 3.10 0.97 -9.39
C PHE A 113 3.03 2.27 -8.58
N ALA A 114 3.19 3.42 -9.24
CA ALA A 114 3.12 4.75 -8.64
C ALA A 114 1.73 5.11 -8.05
N ARG A 115 0.72 4.25 -8.19
CA ARG A 115 -0.62 4.37 -7.57
C ARG A 115 -0.83 3.45 -6.37
N SER A 116 0.06 2.47 -6.17
CA SER A 116 -0.10 1.34 -5.25
C SER A 116 0.70 1.51 -3.95
N VAL A 117 1.03 2.75 -3.59
CA VAL A 117 1.90 3.11 -2.45
C VAL A 117 1.18 2.92 -1.10
N ASP A 118 -0.05 3.43 -1.00
CA ASP A 118 -0.87 3.45 0.23
C ASP A 118 -1.83 2.25 0.34
N LEU A 119 -1.97 1.43 -0.71
CA LEU A 119 -2.83 0.23 -0.75
C LEU A 119 -2.15 -0.93 -1.45
N THR A 120 -2.34 -2.13 -0.90
CA THR A 120 -1.95 -3.39 -1.54
C THR A 120 -3.11 -3.90 -2.41
N GLU A 121 -2.89 -4.15 -3.70
CA GLU A 121 -3.87 -4.87 -4.52
C GLU A 121 -3.53 -6.36 -4.57
N PHE A 122 -4.54 -7.21 -4.30
CA PHE A 122 -4.35 -8.66 -4.34
C PHE A 122 -4.28 -9.17 -5.77
N VAL A 123 -3.15 -9.79 -6.10
CA VAL A 123 -2.90 -10.45 -7.39
C VAL A 123 -3.63 -11.79 -7.46
N ARG A 124 -3.66 -12.53 -6.35
CA ARG A 124 -4.36 -13.81 -6.22
C ARG A 124 -4.60 -14.17 -4.76
N ALA A 125 -5.65 -14.96 -4.51
CA ALA A 125 -5.87 -15.70 -3.28
C ALA A 125 -6.19 -17.15 -3.65
N VAL A 126 -5.25 -18.07 -3.43
CA VAL A 126 -5.39 -19.46 -3.87
C VAL A 126 -4.74 -20.46 -2.94
N THR A 127 -5.35 -21.64 -2.89
CA THR A 127 -4.62 -22.86 -2.57
C THR A 127 -3.44 -23.05 -3.53
N ILE A 128 -2.24 -23.19 -2.96
CA ILE A 128 -1.06 -23.72 -3.63
C ILE A 128 -0.52 -24.90 -2.83
N PRO A 129 0.26 -25.81 -3.44
CA PRO A 129 0.77 -26.98 -2.75
C PRO A 129 1.56 -26.61 -1.48
N ALA A 130 1.24 -27.28 -0.37
CA ALA A 130 1.87 -27.08 0.93
C ALA A 130 3.39 -27.32 0.87
N GLY A 131 4.13 -26.65 1.76
CA GLY A 131 5.59 -26.67 1.80
C GLY A 131 6.18 -25.33 2.21
N SER A 132 7.52 -25.26 2.20
CA SER A 132 8.26 -24.02 2.46
C SER A 132 8.78 -23.43 1.16
N TYR A 133 8.43 -22.17 0.89
CA TYR A 133 8.85 -21.41 -0.28
C TYR A 133 10.00 -20.48 0.07
N VAL A 134 11.01 -20.44 -0.80
CA VAL A 134 12.32 -19.81 -0.56
C VAL A 134 12.66 -18.70 -1.54
N SER A 135 11.93 -18.59 -2.66
CA SER A 135 12.04 -17.43 -3.54
C SER A 135 10.75 -17.16 -4.32
N ALA A 136 10.64 -15.93 -4.82
CA ALA A 136 9.60 -15.51 -5.75
C ALA A 136 10.23 -14.82 -6.97
N THR A 137 9.75 -15.14 -8.18
CA THR A 137 10.19 -14.52 -9.44
C THR A 137 9.03 -13.83 -10.15
N LEU A 138 9.10 -12.51 -10.26
CA LEU A 138 8.15 -11.62 -10.91
C LEU A 138 8.70 -11.19 -12.27
N ASN A 139 8.02 -11.55 -13.36
CA ASN A 139 8.43 -11.20 -14.73
C ASN A 139 7.62 -10.00 -15.24
N VAL A 140 8.30 -8.90 -15.56
CA VAL A 140 7.67 -7.68 -16.08
C VAL A 140 8.07 -7.43 -17.54
N ASP A 141 7.10 -6.99 -18.34
CA ASP A 141 7.21 -6.60 -19.73
C ASP A 141 7.04 -5.07 -19.86
N TYR A 142 8.08 -4.47 -20.43
CA TYR A 142 8.26 -3.03 -20.63
C TYR A 142 7.96 -2.59 -22.07
N THR A 143 7.67 -3.52 -23.00
CA THR A 143 7.46 -3.20 -24.44
C THR A 143 6.31 -2.23 -24.68
N ASN A 144 5.33 -2.18 -23.76
CA ASN A 144 4.20 -1.27 -23.77
C ASN A 144 4.21 -0.31 -22.56
N ALA A 145 5.36 -0.06 -21.93
CA ALA A 145 5.42 0.75 -20.71
C ALA A 145 4.95 2.21 -20.92
N ASP A 146 4.32 2.79 -19.90
CA ASP A 146 4.06 4.23 -19.80
C ASP A 146 4.69 4.71 -18.49
N ILE A 147 5.91 5.24 -18.58
CA ILE A 147 6.69 5.76 -17.46
C ILE A 147 6.78 7.28 -17.62
N ARG A 148 6.40 8.01 -16.58
CA ARG A 148 6.41 9.47 -16.57
C ARG A 148 7.02 9.99 -15.29
N VAL A 149 8.02 10.84 -15.46
CA VAL A 149 8.85 11.40 -14.40
C VAL A 149 8.46 12.84 -14.14
N ASP A 150 8.55 13.26 -12.88
CA ASP A 150 8.42 14.66 -12.49
C ASP A 150 9.69 15.44 -12.90
N ASP A 151 9.53 16.62 -13.49
CA ASP A 151 10.63 17.54 -13.81
C ASP A 151 10.93 18.54 -12.67
N GLY A 152 10.27 18.38 -11.52
CA GLY A 152 10.29 19.31 -10.39
C GLY A 152 9.19 20.37 -10.45
N THR A 153 8.43 20.45 -11.56
CA THR A 153 7.26 21.33 -11.70
C THR A 153 5.93 20.58 -11.55
N GLY A 154 5.97 19.23 -11.50
CA GLY A 154 4.81 18.35 -11.65
C GLY A 154 4.47 18.01 -13.09
N THR A 155 5.21 18.52 -14.08
CA THR A 155 4.93 18.25 -15.48
C THR A 155 5.43 16.83 -15.81
N PRO A 156 4.54 15.88 -16.16
CA PRO A 156 4.94 14.50 -16.38
C PRO A 156 5.62 14.36 -17.73
N VAL A 157 6.95 14.36 -17.72
CA VAL A 157 7.74 14.11 -18.92
C VAL A 157 7.66 12.62 -19.23
N ALA A 158 7.12 12.29 -20.40
CA ALA A 158 7.01 10.90 -20.85
C ALA A 158 8.38 10.38 -21.27
N VAL A 159 8.79 9.24 -20.70
CA VAL A 159 10.04 8.56 -21.04
C VAL A 159 9.83 7.77 -22.33
N PRO A 160 10.57 8.04 -23.42
CA PRO A 160 10.45 7.24 -24.65
C PRO A 160 10.76 5.76 -24.36
N LEU A 161 10.04 4.83 -25.00
CA LEU A 161 10.29 3.38 -24.83
C LEU A 161 11.76 3.00 -25.14
N ALA A 162 12.38 3.69 -26.10
CA ALA A 162 13.79 3.53 -26.46
C ALA A 162 14.77 4.10 -25.40
N ASN A 163 14.29 4.86 -24.41
CA ASN A 163 15.05 5.45 -23.31
C ASN A 163 14.80 4.75 -21.96
N ILE A 164 13.96 3.71 -21.94
CA ILE A 164 13.90 2.75 -20.82
C ILE A 164 15.06 1.78 -21.00
N ARG A 165 16.12 1.98 -20.21
CA ARG A 165 17.42 1.33 -20.35
C ARG A 165 17.74 0.44 -19.17
N ASP A 166 18.52 -0.60 -19.40
CA ASP A 166 19.13 -1.38 -18.32
C ASP A 166 20.46 -0.77 -17.86
N THR A 167 21.03 -1.37 -16.81
CA THR A 167 22.33 -1.00 -16.23
C THR A 167 23.55 -1.17 -17.17
N GLN A 168 23.35 -1.66 -18.40
CA GLN A 168 24.35 -1.70 -19.49
C GLN A 168 23.95 -0.80 -20.68
N ASN A 169 23.01 0.13 -20.50
CA ASN A 169 22.46 1.04 -21.52
C ASN A 169 21.81 0.32 -22.73
N ARG A 170 21.29 -0.89 -22.54
CA ARG A 170 20.48 -1.62 -23.54
C ARG A 170 19.00 -1.33 -23.28
N GLN A 171 18.15 -1.35 -24.30
CA GLN A 171 16.71 -1.14 -24.09
C GLN A 171 16.10 -2.31 -23.29
N VAL A 172 15.26 -2.01 -22.29
CA VAL A 172 14.50 -3.02 -21.56
C VAL A 172 13.27 -3.43 -22.37
N THR A 173 13.08 -4.73 -22.55
CA THR A 173 11.87 -5.30 -23.17
C THR A 173 11.11 -6.19 -22.19
N THR A 174 11.79 -7.17 -21.59
CA THR A 174 11.29 -7.96 -20.46
C THR A 174 12.38 -8.06 -19.39
N LEU A 175 11.97 -8.24 -18.13
CA LEU A 175 12.87 -8.20 -16.99
C LEU A 175 12.42 -9.20 -15.90
N PRO A 176 13.17 -10.30 -15.69
CA PRO A 176 12.97 -11.22 -14.58
C PRO A 176 13.55 -10.65 -13.28
N MET A 177 12.69 -10.46 -12.28
CA MET A 177 13.05 -9.99 -10.93
C MET A 177 12.84 -11.12 -9.93
N LYS A 178 13.88 -11.51 -9.20
CA LYS A 178 13.85 -12.62 -8.26
C LYS A 178 14.20 -12.13 -6.87
N VAL A 179 13.38 -12.50 -5.89
CA VAL A 179 13.64 -12.26 -4.46
C VAL A 179 13.82 -13.59 -3.74
N THR A 180 14.99 -13.78 -3.15
CA THR A 180 15.36 -14.94 -2.33
C THR A 180 15.09 -14.60 -0.87
N LEU A 181 14.24 -15.40 -0.22
CA LEU A 181 13.82 -15.22 1.18
C LEU A 181 14.89 -15.76 2.14
N ASP A 182 15.01 -15.13 3.32
CA ASP A 182 15.84 -15.64 4.40
C ASP A 182 15.25 -16.97 4.94
N ASN A 183 16.12 -17.93 5.26
CA ASN A 183 15.74 -19.16 5.95
C ASN A 183 15.01 -18.91 7.28
N ALA A 184 15.23 -17.75 7.91
CA ALA A 184 14.51 -17.31 9.12
C ALA A 184 13.09 -16.74 8.86
N ARG A 185 12.71 -16.45 7.61
CA ARG A 185 11.38 -15.96 7.18
C ARG A 185 10.92 -16.61 5.86
N GLN A 186 11.05 -17.93 5.72
CA GLN A 186 10.50 -18.64 4.56
C GLN A 186 8.96 -18.56 4.54
N LEU A 187 8.38 -18.52 3.34
CA LEU A 187 6.92 -18.53 3.17
C LEU A 187 6.41 -19.98 3.33
N VAL A 188 5.94 -20.30 4.53
CA VAL A 188 5.31 -21.60 4.82
C VAL A 188 3.84 -21.59 4.40
N ILE A 189 3.46 -22.58 3.60
CA ILE A 189 2.07 -22.86 3.21
C ILE A 189 1.66 -24.19 3.83
N ALA A 190 0.53 -24.20 4.53
CA ALA A 190 -0.02 -25.39 5.19
C ALA A 190 -1.56 -25.40 5.14
N PRO A 191 -2.19 -26.58 5.22
CA PRO A 191 -3.65 -26.72 5.33
C PRO A 191 -4.25 -25.84 6.42
N LEU A 192 -5.38 -25.21 6.10
CA LEU A 192 -6.15 -24.32 6.99
C LEU A 192 -5.40 -23.06 7.50
N VAL A 193 -4.17 -22.81 7.03
CA VAL A 193 -3.35 -21.64 7.39
C VAL A 193 -3.28 -20.67 6.21
N SER A 194 -3.97 -19.54 6.31
CA SER A 194 -3.83 -18.43 5.37
C SER A 194 -2.48 -17.74 5.58
N SER A 195 -1.61 -17.69 4.57
CA SER A 195 -0.35 -16.94 4.62
C SER A 195 -0.39 -15.73 3.70
N LEU A 196 0.13 -14.59 4.16
CA LEU A 196 0.27 -13.35 3.37
C LEU A 196 1.71 -13.19 2.88
N LEU A 197 1.86 -12.89 1.59
CA LEU A 197 3.11 -12.44 0.98
C LEU A 197 2.86 -11.08 0.34
N ASP A 198 3.46 -10.02 0.89
CA ASP A 198 3.46 -8.71 0.23
C ASP A 198 4.77 -8.55 -0.55
N LEU A 199 4.64 -8.28 -1.85
CA LEU A 199 5.74 -7.98 -2.76
C LEU A 199 5.76 -6.47 -3.07
N ASP A 200 6.80 -5.80 -2.63
CA ASP A 200 7.00 -4.36 -2.83
C ASP A 200 8.02 -4.15 -3.96
N PHE A 201 7.56 -3.52 -5.05
CA PHE A 201 8.42 -3.14 -6.17
C PHE A 201 8.84 -1.68 -6.01
N ASN A 202 9.78 -1.47 -5.10
CA ASN A 202 10.25 -0.16 -4.64
C ASN A 202 10.78 0.69 -5.81
N LEU A 203 9.95 1.59 -6.37
CA LEU A 203 10.28 2.35 -7.57
C LEU A 203 11.52 3.25 -7.40
N ALA A 204 11.68 3.84 -6.22
CA ALA A 204 12.77 4.75 -5.91
C ALA A 204 14.14 4.06 -5.84
N ALA A 205 14.22 2.85 -5.30
CA ALA A 205 15.42 2.03 -5.38
C ALA A 205 15.62 1.43 -6.78
N SER A 206 14.52 1.10 -7.47
CA SER A 206 14.50 0.34 -8.72
C SER A 206 14.89 1.10 -9.98
N ASN A 207 15.05 2.43 -9.92
CA ASN A 207 15.27 3.25 -11.10
C ASN A 207 16.22 4.43 -10.82
N LEU A 208 16.97 4.84 -11.84
CA LEU A 208 17.62 6.16 -11.90
C LEU A 208 17.02 6.95 -13.07
N VAL A 209 16.60 8.19 -12.82
CA VAL A 209 16.13 9.13 -13.84
C VAL A 209 17.26 10.09 -14.21
N ASP A 210 17.54 10.24 -15.50
CA ASP A 210 18.36 11.31 -16.06
C ASP A 210 17.46 12.32 -16.79
N MET A 211 17.37 13.53 -16.22
CA MET A 211 16.60 14.67 -16.74
C MET A 211 17.45 15.70 -17.49
N SER A 212 18.74 15.43 -17.73
CA SER A 212 19.65 16.37 -18.41
C SER A 212 19.19 16.75 -19.83
N GLY A 213 18.45 15.87 -20.49
CA GLY A 213 17.71 16.14 -21.73
C GLY A 213 16.19 16.07 -21.50
N PRO A 214 15.52 17.15 -21.04
CA PRO A 214 14.09 17.11 -20.67
C PRO A 214 13.12 16.84 -21.85
N ALA A 215 13.58 16.96 -23.09
CA ALA A 215 12.82 16.57 -24.29
C ALA A 215 12.84 15.05 -24.57
N GLY A 216 13.61 14.28 -23.80
CA GLY A 216 13.77 12.83 -23.96
C GLY A 216 14.57 12.22 -22.82
N PRO A 217 14.04 12.23 -21.58
CA PRO A 217 14.75 11.72 -20.42
C PRO A 217 15.06 10.23 -20.53
N VAL A 218 16.00 9.75 -19.72
CA VAL A 218 16.43 8.34 -19.69
C VAL A 218 16.12 7.76 -18.32
N VAL A 219 15.48 6.57 -18.30
CA VAL A 219 15.26 5.81 -17.06
C VAL A 219 16.11 4.55 -17.12
N THR A 220 17.10 4.47 -16.24
CA THR A 220 17.91 3.26 -16.04
C THR A 220 17.24 2.37 -15.01
N VAL A 221 16.64 1.27 -15.45
CA VAL A 221 15.92 0.30 -14.63
C VAL A 221 16.91 -0.69 -14.00
N ASN A 222 16.83 -0.79 -12.67
CA ASN A 222 17.69 -1.58 -11.80
C ASN A 222 16.84 -2.17 -10.65
N PRO A 223 15.96 -3.14 -10.93
CA PRO A 223 14.82 -3.43 -10.07
C PRO A 223 15.23 -4.05 -8.74
N LEU A 224 14.58 -3.60 -7.66
CA LEU A 224 14.75 -4.11 -6.31
C LEU A 224 13.40 -4.61 -5.78
N LEU A 225 13.20 -5.93 -5.85
CA LEU A 225 11.99 -6.59 -5.38
C LEU A 225 12.16 -6.97 -3.92
N VAL A 226 11.35 -6.38 -3.05
CA VAL A 226 11.30 -6.70 -1.62
C VAL A 226 10.12 -7.63 -1.36
N ALA A 227 10.30 -8.58 -0.44
CA ALA A 227 9.25 -9.47 0.03
C ALA A 227 9.16 -9.43 1.55
N ASP A 228 7.95 -9.27 2.10
CA ASP A 228 7.69 -9.58 3.51
C ASP A 228 6.62 -10.66 3.65
N VAL A 229 6.79 -11.51 4.67
CA VAL A 229 6.06 -12.76 4.87
C VAL A 229 5.29 -12.65 6.18
N ASN A 230 3.96 -12.56 6.08
CA ASN A 230 3.05 -12.23 7.17
C ASN A 230 3.46 -10.93 7.91
N PRO A 231 3.44 -9.76 7.22
CA PRO A 231 3.87 -8.48 7.80
C PRO A 231 3.17 -8.16 9.13
N ASP A 232 3.93 -7.66 10.11
CA ASP A 232 3.43 -7.26 11.44
C ASP A 232 2.40 -6.10 11.36
N ALA A 233 2.33 -5.39 10.23
CA ALA A 233 1.39 -4.29 9.96
C ALA A 233 0.99 -4.23 8.46
N PRO A 234 0.00 -5.02 8.00
CA PRO A 234 -0.40 -5.06 6.59
C PRO A 234 -1.06 -3.75 6.13
N LYS A 235 -0.77 -3.31 4.90
CA LYS A 235 -1.44 -2.16 4.27
C LYS A 235 -2.93 -2.49 4.02
N PRO A 236 -3.84 -1.50 3.98
CA PRO A 236 -5.21 -1.73 3.53
C PRO A 236 -5.24 -2.34 2.13
N HIS A 237 -6.05 -3.38 1.96
CA HIS A 237 -6.12 -4.16 0.73
C HIS A 237 -7.33 -3.75 -0.11
N ARG A 238 -7.16 -3.71 -1.44
CA ARG A 238 -8.25 -3.58 -2.42
C ARG A 238 -8.49 -4.93 -3.12
N ILE A 239 -9.73 -5.39 -3.09
CA ILE A 239 -10.19 -6.62 -3.75
C ILE A 239 -11.37 -6.32 -4.66
N ARG A 240 -11.38 -6.93 -5.85
CA ARG A 240 -12.36 -6.70 -6.91
C ARG A 240 -12.93 -8.02 -7.43
N GLY A 241 -14.18 -7.98 -7.89
CA GLY A 241 -14.79 -9.06 -8.67
C GLY A 241 -16.29 -9.27 -8.38
N PRO A 242 -16.92 -10.28 -9.00
CA PRO A 242 -18.33 -10.57 -8.77
C PRO A 242 -18.62 -11.05 -7.34
N LEU A 243 -19.76 -10.63 -6.80
CA LEU A 243 -20.37 -11.17 -5.58
C LEU A 243 -20.70 -12.65 -5.77
N ASP A 244 -20.21 -13.52 -4.89
CA ASP A 244 -20.50 -14.95 -4.92
C ASP A 244 -21.64 -15.33 -3.96
N ALA A 245 -21.59 -14.82 -2.73
CA ALA A 245 -22.56 -15.07 -1.67
C ALA A 245 -22.53 -13.98 -0.58
N VAL A 246 -23.62 -13.84 0.16
CA VAL A 246 -23.74 -13.00 1.37
C VAL A 246 -24.35 -13.83 2.49
N ASP A 247 -23.78 -13.75 3.69
CA ASP A 247 -24.32 -14.34 4.91
C ASP A 247 -24.55 -13.21 5.94
N THR A 248 -25.81 -12.81 6.08
CA THR A 248 -26.24 -11.76 7.01
C THR A 248 -26.22 -12.20 8.48
N GLN A 249 -26.15 -13.50 8.77
CA GLN A 249 -26.06 -14.02 10.13
C GLN A 249 -24.60 -14.10 10.61
N ALA A 250 -23.68 -14.50 9.72
CA ALA A 250 -22.24 -14.46 9.98
C ALA A 250 -21.61 -13.07 9.78
N GLY A 251 -22.38 -12.07 9.35
CA GLY A 251 -21.89 -10.70 9.13
C GLY A 251 -20.88 -10.60 7.97
N SER A 252 -21.03 -11.42 6.93
CA SER A 252 -19.97 -11.63 5.92
C SER A 252 -20.47 -11.69 4.47
N PHE A 253 -19.56 -11.46 3.52
CA PHE A 253 -19.81 -11.69 2.09
C PHE A 253 -18.57 -12.26 1.40
N THR A 254 -18.75 -12.98 0.30
CA THR A 254 -17.66 -13.59 -0.47
C THR A 254 -17.64 -13.07 -1.90
N LEU A 255 -16.45 -12.70 -2.38
CA LEU A 255 -16.20 -12.30 -3.77
C LEU A 255 -15.46 -13.41 -4.52
N ILE A 256 -15.83 -13.58 -5.80
CA ILE A 256 -14.99 -14.27 -6.79
C ILE A 256 -13.90 -13.29 -7.22
N LEU A 257 -12.63 -13.67 -7.08
CA LEU A 257 -11.52 -12.76 -7.31
C LEU A 257 -11.33 -12.47 -8.81
N ARG A 258 -11.30 -11.18 -9.17
CA ARG A 258 -10.82 -10.65 -10.45
C ARG A 258 -9.86 -9.49 -10.18
N PRO A 259 -8.54 -9.72 -10.18
CA PRO A 259 -7.57 -8.73 -9.75
C PRO A 259 -7.38 -7.63 -10.80
N PHE A 260 -7.01 -6.43 -10.37
CA PHE A 260 -6.81 -5.25 -11.22
C PHE A 260 -8.05 -4.94 -12.08
N ASN A 261 -7.91 -4.87 -13.41
CA ASN A 261 -8.98 -4.45 -14.32
C ASN A 261 -9.55 -5.62 -15.15
N LEU A 262 -9.37 -6.87 -14.69
CA LEU A 262 -9.82 -8.08 -15.39
C LEU A 262 -11.34 -8.23 -15.32
N LEU A 263 -12.01 -8.15 -16.47
CA LEU A 263 -13.48 -8.28 -16.53
C LEU A 263 -13.98 -9.73 -16.45
N GLN A 264 -13.11 -10.73 -16.62
CA GLN A 264 -13.48 -12.16 -16.71
C GLN A 264 -12.53 -13.06 -15.91
N GLY A 265 -12.93 -14.31 -15.70
CA GLY A 265 -12.23 -15.31 -14.90
C GLY A 265 -12.83 -15.56 -13.51
N ASP A 266 -12.36 -16.63 -12.89
CA ASP A 266 -12.47 -16.96 -11.46
C ASP A 266 -11.03 -17.26 -11.01
N HIS A 267 -10.48 -16.44 -10.10
CA HIS A 267 -9.09 -16.55 -9.66
C HIS A 267 -8.98 -16.89 -8.17
N GLY A 268 -10.02 -17.52 -7.61
CA GLY A 268 -10.16 -17.82 -6.19
C GLY A 268 -11.31 -17.06 -5.55
N ARG A 269 -11.49 -17.24 -4.24
CA ARG A 269 -12.56 -16.63 -3.44
C ARG A 269 -11.99 -15.95 -2.22
N VAL A 270 -12.52 -14.78 -1.87
CA VAL A 270 -12.17 -14.06 -0.64
C VAL A 270 -13.42 -13.66 0.11
N THR A 271 -13.50 -14.07 1.38
CA THR A 271 -14.58 -13.71 2.31
C THR A 271 -14.16 -12.54 3.18
N PHE A 272 -14.99 -11.51 3.21
CA PHE A 272 -14.89 -10.37 4.11
C PHE A 272 -15.90 -10.50 5.24
N LEU A 273 -15.47 -10.16 6.46
CA LEU A 273 -16.35 -9.79 7.57
C LEU A 273 -16.71 -8.31 7.47
N THR A 274 -17.80 -7.92 8.13
CA THR A 274 -18.29 -6.54 8.20
C THR A 274 -18.64 -6.19 9.64
N ASP A 275 -18.52 -4.91 10.01
CA ASP A 275 -18.81 -4.42 11.36
C ASP A 275 -19.91 -3.33 11.33
N SER A 276 -20.10 -2.61 12.44
CA SER A 276 -21.05 -1.49 12.48
C SER A 276 -20.61 -0.26 11.68
N ASN A 277 -19.33 -0.21 11.30
CA ASN A 277 -18.69 0.96 10.69
C ASN A 277 -18.57 0.83 9.16
N THR A 278 -18.46 -0.41 8.64
CA THR A 278 -18.35 -0.73 7.21
C THR A 278 -19.31 0.13 6.38
N ALA A 279 -18.75 0.98 5.51
CA ALA A 279 -19.54 1.78 4.58
C ALA A 279 -19.86 0.95 3.33
N PHE A 280 -21.09 1.07 2.83
CA PHE A 280 -21.51 0.44 1.58
C PHE A 280 -22.03 1.51 0.62
N GLU A 281 -21.69 1.41 -0.66
CA GLU A 281 -22.36 2.13 -1.75
C GLU A 281 -22.88 1.09 -2.76
N ILE A 282 -24.20 0.94 -2.85
CA ILE A 282 -24.85 -0.11 -3.65
C ILE A 282 -25.81 0.57 -4.62
N ASN A 283 -25.57 0.41 -5.92
CA ASN A 283 -26.31 1.08 -6.99
C ASN A 283 -26.52 2.58 -6.75
N GLN A 284 -25.47 3.26 -6.30
CA GLN A 284 -25.39 4.70 -6.03
C GLN A 284 -26.24 5.17 -4.84
N THR A 285 -26.51 4.27 -3.88
CA THR A 285 -27.15 4.54 -2.58
C THR A 285 -26.19 4.11 -1.45
N THR A 286 -25.97 4.94 -0.42
CA THR A 286 -25.12 4.53 0.72
C THR A 286 -25.90 3.91 1.88
N PHE A 287 -25.22 2.98 2.54
CA PHE A 287 -25.66 2.30 3.75
C PHE A 287 -24.46 2.10 4.69
N GLN A 288 -24.71 1.70 5.94
CA GLN A 288 -23.66 1.33 6.88
C GLN A 288 -23.98 -0.01 7.56
N GLY A 289 -22.94 -0.79 7.85
CA GLY A 289 -23.00 -2.03 8.63
C GLY A 289 -24.09 -3.02 8.18
N SER A 290 -24.88 -3.52 9.13
CA SER A 290 -25.90 -4.55 8.88
C SER A 290 -26.98 -4.12 7.88
N ALA A 291 -27.30 -2.83 7.78
CA ALA A 291 -28.23 -2.32 6.76
C ALA A 291 -27.62 -2.43 5.34
N GLY A 292 -26.32 -2.15 5.21
CA GLY A 292 -25.60 -2.31 3.95
C GLY A 292 -25.38 -3.76 3.55
N LEU A 293 -25.07 -4.64 4.51
CA LEU A 293 -24.99 -6.08 4.27
C LEU A 293 -26.35 -6.68 3.86
N THR A 294 -27.45 -6.17 4.43
CA THR A 294 -28.82 -6.54 4.04
C THR A 294 -29.17 -6.04 2.64
N ALA A 295 -28.76 -4.82 2.26
CA ALA A 295 -28.92 -4.32 0.90
C ALA A 295 -28.03 -5.07 -0.13
N LEU A 296 -26.87 -5.56 0.30
CA LEU A 296 -25.98 -6.41 -0.50
C LEU A 296 -26.57 -7.80 -0.73
N SER A 297 -27.25 -8.39 0.26
CA SER A 297 -27.89 -9.71 0.11
C SER A 297 -29.09 -9.71 -0.85
N GLN A 298 -29.62 -8.54 -1.20
CA GLN A 298 -30.63 -8.39 -2.27
C GLN A 298 -30.01 -8.28 -3.68
N GLN A 299 -28.68 -8.17 -3.80
CA GLN A 299 -28.03 -8.10 -5.12
C GLN A 299 -27.88 -9.50 -5.73
N PRO A 300 -28.15 -9.68 -7.03
CA PRO A 300 -27.94 -10.95 -7.72
C PRO A 300 -26.49 -11.45 -7.57
N ARG A 301 -26.31 -12.78 -7.48
CA ARG A 301 -24.99 -13.40 -7.66
C ARG A 301 -24.37 -12.93 -8.99
N PHE A 302 -23.06 -12.74 -8.98
CA PHE A 302 -22.25 -12.10 -10.02
C PHE A 302 -22.42 -10.57 -10.18
N THR A 303 -23.11 -9.89 -9.26
CA THR A 303 -23.07 -8.42 -9.16
C THR A 303 -21.63 -7.95 -8.99
N ALA A 304 -21.16 -7.05 -9.87
CA ALA A 304 -19.83 -6.47 -9.75
C ALA A 304 -19.68 -5.81 -8.37
N THR A 305 -18.59 -6.12 -7.66
CA THR A 305 -18.32 -5.64 -6.32
C THR A 305 -16.84 -5.28 -6.15
N VAL A 306 -16.55 -4.28 -5.32
CA VAL A 306 -15.22 -3.91 -4.85
C VAL A 306 -15.26 -3.80 -3.34
N ALA A 307 -14.30 -4.41 -2.66
CA ALA A 307 -14.14 -4.31 -1.22
C ALA A 307 -12.75 -3.74 -0.90
N VAL A 308 -12.72 -2.78 0.03
CA VAL A 308 -11.52 -2.29 0.68
C VAL A 308 -11.59 -2.72 2.15
N GLY A 309 -10.48 -3.21 2.70
CA GLY A 309 -10.44 -3.70 4.08
C GLY A 309 -9.04 -4.02 4.57
N THR A 310 -8.92 -4.32 5.87
CA THR A 310 -7.67 -4.73 6.51
C THR A 310 -7.69 -6.22 6.83
N LEU A 311 -6.52 -6.85 6.89
CA LEU A 311 -6.37 -8.22 7.41
C LEU A 311 -6.25 -8.18 8.93
N ASP A 312 -7.20 -8.79 9.64
CA ASP A 312 -7.04 -9.10 11.06
C ASP A 312 -6.01 -10.23 11.22
N LEU A 313 -4.85 -9.93 11.79
CA LEU A 313 -3.74 -10.88 11.91
C LEU A 313 -4.01 -12.03 12.90
N THR A 314 -4.97 -11.87 13.82
CA THR A 314 -5.29 -12.86 14.86
C THR A 314 -6.18 -13.97 14.31
N THR A 315 -7.20 -13.59 13.53
CA THR A 315 -8.23 -14.46 12.94
C THR A 315 -7.92 -14.83 11.49
N ARG A 316 -7.00 -14.09 10.85
CA ARG A 316 -6.64 -14.16 9.42
C ARG A 316 -7.85 -14.00 8.50
N ARG A 317 -8.72 -13.04 8.85
CA ARG A 317 -9.91 -12.64 8.07
C ARG A 317 -9.79 -11.18 7.63
N PHE A 318 -10.30 -10.87 6.45
CA PHE A 318 -10.43 -9.48 6.02
C PHE A 318 -11.67 -8.84 6.65
N ILE A 319 -11.53 -7.63 7.18
CA ILE A 319 -12.64 -6.81 7.68
C ILE A 319 -12.84 -5.67 6.69
N ALA A 320 -14.01 -5.57 6.08
CA ALA A 320 -14.31 -4.54 5.09
C ALA A 320 -14.56 -3.18 5.76
N THR A 321 -13.91 -2.14 5.24
CA THR A 321 -14.13 -0.74 5.62
C THR A 321 -15.02 -0.01 4.61
N GLU A 322 -14.89 -0.33 3.32
CA GLU A 322 -15.71 0.21 2.22
C GLU A 322 -16.08 -0.89 1.22
N VAL A 323 -17.35 -0.95 0.81
CA VAL A 323 -17.88 -1.92 -0.17
C VAL A 323 -18.69 -1.19 -1.24
N LEU A 324 -18.25 -1.26 -2.50
CA LEU A 324 -18.98 -0.74 -3.65
C LEU A 324 -19.63 -1.90 -4.41
N ALA A 325 -20.91 -1.82 -4.76
CA ALA A 325 -21.61 -2.88 -5.50
C ALA A 325 -22.56 -2.37 -6.59
N GLY A 326 -22.70 -3.14 -7.67
CA GLY A 326 -23.56 -2.80 -8.81
C GLY A 326 -23.11 -1.52 -9.52
N SER A 327 -24.01 -0.60 -9.84
CA SER A 327 -23.67 0.66 -10.56
C SER A 327 -22.87 1.69 -9.74
N SER A 328 -22.49 1.35 -8.50
CA SER A 328 -21.47 2.06 -7.72
C SER A 328 -20.04 1.66 -8.09
N VAL A 329 -19.83 0.45 -8.58
CA VAL A 329 -18.50 -0.07 -8.91
C VAL A 329 -17.90 0.72 -10.07
N PRO A 330 -16.67 1.25 -9.92
CA PRO A 330 -15.88 1.68 -11.05
C PRO A 330 -15.65 0.48 -11.99
N PHE A 331 -15.85 0.71 -13.29
CA PHE A 331 -15.73 -0.25 -14.39
C PHE A 331 -16.98 -1.14 -14.57
N GLY A 332 -17.47 -1.20 -15.81
CA GLY A 332 -18.81 -1.71 -16.14
C GLY A 332 -19.25 -1.13 -17.49
N THR A 333 -20.47 -0.63 -17.61
CA THR A 333 -20.99 -0.04 -18.86
C THR A 333 -20.41 1.34 -19.21
N SER A 334 -19.77 2.02 -18.26
CA SER A 334 -19.20 3.36 -18.43
C SER A 334 -17.68 3.34 -18.54
N ASP A 335 -17.11 4.30 -19.25
CA ASP A 335 -15.70 4.66 -19.11
C ASP A 335 -15.50 5.39 -17.76
N VAL A 336 -14.38 5.11 -17.11
CA VAL A 336 -14.04 5.64 -15.77
C VAL A 336 -12.74 6.42 -15.81
N LEU A 337 -12.76 7.60 -15.22
CA LEU A 337 -11.62 8.51 -15.07
C LEU A 337 -11.35 8.73 -13.59
N THR A 338 -10.14 8.45 -13.09
CA THR A 338 -9.71 8.79 -11.72
C THR A 338 -8.48 9.70 -11.72
N GLY A 339 -8.50 10.75 -10.90
CA GLY A 339 -7.41 11.72 -10.78
C GLY A 339 -7.77 12.91 -9.87
N ASN A 340 -7.02 14.02 -10.02
CA ASN A 340 -7.26 15.27 -9.28
C ASN A 340 -7.74 16.38 -10.22
N VAL A 341 -8.72 17.17 -9.79
CA VAL A 341 -9.13 18.38 -10.52
C VAL A 341 -8.03 19.44 -10.40
N ILE A 342 -7.43 19.84 -11.51
CA ILE A 342 -6.34 20.85 -11.54
C ILE A 342 -6.79 22.24 -11.96
N SER A 343 -7.91 22.34 -12.67
CA SER A 343 -8.52 23.62 -13.06
C SER A 343 -10.00 23.42 -13.38
N ARG A 344 -10.76 24.50 -13.27
CA ARG A 344 -12.16 24.55 -13.69
C ARG A 344 -12.41 25.85 -14.43
N SER A 345 -13.01 25.77 -15.62
CA SER A 345 -13.20 26.93 -16.52
C SER A 345 -14.66 27.39 -16.61
N SER A 346 -15.62 26.59 -16.13
CA SER A 346 -17.04 26.95 -16.09
C SER A 346 -17.80 26.14 -15.03
N SER A 347 -19.10 26.40 -14.90
CA SER A 347 -20.02 25.53 -14.15
C SER A 347 -20.12 24.10 -14.74
N THR A 348 -19.83 23.92 -16.03
CA THR A 348 -19.99 22.66 -16.78
C THR A 348 -18.69 21.91 -17.09
N THR A 349 -17.52 22.55 -16.99
CA THR A 349 -16.25 21.97 -17.50
C THR A 349 -15.10 22.12 -16.51
N PHE A 350 -14.41 21.01 -16.23
CA PHE A 350 -13.19 20.95 -15.42
C PHE A 350 -12.14 20.03 -16.03
N VAL A 351 -10.87 20.17 -15.61
CA VAL A 351 -9.75 19.35 -16.09
C VAL A 351 -9.21 18.48 -14.96
N VAL A 352 -9.11 17.18 -15.22
CA VAL A 352 -8.52 16.19 -14.32
C VAL A 352 -7.09 15.88 -14.77
N LYS A 353 -6.11 15.90 -13.86
CA LYS A 353 -4.71 15.49 -14.13
C LYS A 353 -4.36 14.16 -13.46
N GLY A 354 -3.42 13.44 -14.09
CA GLY A 354 -3.00 12.10 -13.69
C GLY A 354 -4.07 11.04 -13.99
N ALA A 355 -4.84 11.27 -15.05
CA ALA A 355 -6.00 10.49 -15.43
C ALA A 355 -5.67 9.01 -15.67
N GLU A 356 -6.05 8.16 -14.72
CA GLU A 356 -6.28 6.74 -14.98
C GLU A 356 -7.64 6.63 -15.69
N LEU A 357 -7.63 6.28 -16.98
CA LEU A 357 -8.85 6.03 -17.75
C LEU A 357 -9.01 4.53 -18.00
N VAL A 358 -9.97 3.90 -17.32
CA VAL A 358 -10.37 2.53 -17.62
C VAL A 358 -11.61 2.56 -18.50
N ARG A 359 -11.49 1.98 -19.69
CA ARG A 359 -12.58 1.88 -20.67
C ARG A 359 -13.61 0.83 -20.22
N SER A 360 -14.86 0.96 -20.69
CA SER A 360 -15.92 -0.02 -20.41
C SER A 360 -15.60 -1.47 -20.84
N ASN A 361 -14.66 -1.65 -21.79
CA ASN A 361 -14.14 -2.96 -22.20
C ASN A 361 -12.93 -3.45 -21.34
N GLY A 362 -12.59 -2.78 -20.25
CA GLY A 362 -11.46 -3.10 -19.37
C GLY A 362 -10.09 -2.61 -19.86
N THR A 363 -10.02 -1.94 -21.01
CA THR A 363 -8.74 -1.37 -21.51
C THR A 363 -8.32 -0.19 -20.65
N LEU A 364 -7.15 -0.29 -20.03
CA LEU A 364 -6.54 0.75 -19.22
C LEU A 364 -5.69 1.70 -20.08
N ILE A 365 -5.97 3.00 -20.01
CA ILE A 365 -5.33 4.07 -20.78
C ILE A 365 -4.90 5.17 -19.82
N PHE A 366 -3.65 5.63 -19.93
CA PHE A 366 -3.15 6.76 -19.16
C PHE A 366 -3.16 8.04 -19.99
N ARG A 367 -3.53 9.15 -19.35
CA ARG A 367 -3.55 10.49 -19.91
C ARG A 367 -2.98 11.47 -18.88
N ASP A 368 -2.26 12.48 -19.37
CA ASP A 368 -1.81 13.55 -18.47
C ASP A 368 -3.04 14.31 -17.98
N THR A 369 -3.75 14.96 -18.91
CA THR A 369 -5.00 15.67 -18.65
C THR A 369 -6.18 15.06 -19.41
N VAL A 370 -7.37 15.15 -18.81
CA VAL A 370 -8.66 14.89 -19.45
C VAL A 370 -9.63 16.01 -19.09
N THR A 371 -10.26 16.60 -20.10
CA THR A 371 -11.32 17.59 -19.91
C THR A 371 -12.65 16.87 -19.71
N VAL A 372 -13.37 17.21 -18.64
CA VAL A 372 -14.62 16.57 -18.25
C VAL A 372 -15.77 17.55 -18.38
N THR A 373 -16.84 17.13 -19.04
CA THR A 373 -18.12 17.87 -19.11
C THR A 373 -19.15 17.26 -18.14
N VAL A 374 -19.85 18.12 -17.42
CA VAL A 374 -20.94 17.77 -16.49
C VAL A 374 -22.13 18.73 -16.65
N ASP A 375 -23.32 18.23 -16.33
CA ASP A 375 -24.58 18.96 -16.40
C ASP A 375 -25.20 19.06 -14.99
N SER A 376 -25.68 20.25 -14.62
CA SER A 376 -26.20 20.50 -13.26
C SER A 376 -27.58 19.90 -13.00
N GLY A 377 -28.31 19.46 -14.03
CA GLY A 377 -29.61 18.80 -13.90
C GLY A 377 -29.52 17.25 -13.91
N THR A 378 -28.47 16.68 -14.50
CA THR A 378 -28.38 15.23 -14.75
C THR A 378 -27.08 14.54 -14.36
N THR A 379 -25.99 15.26 -14.04
CA THR A 379 -24.80 14.64 -13.42
C THR A 379 -25.07 14.41 -11.93
N LYS A 380 -24.92 13.17 -11.47
CA LYS A 380 -24.89 12.89 -10.03
C LYS A 380 -23.53 13.24 -9.44
N VAL A 381 -23.49 13.92 -8.29
CA VAL A 381 -22.27 14.10 -7.50
C VAL A 381 -22.48 13.55 -6.10
N ILE A 382 -21.53 12.75 -5.61
CA ILE A 382 -21.58 12.06 -4.31
C ILE A 382 -20.24 12.18 -3.57
N LYS A 383 -20.24 12.17 -2.24
CA LYS A 383 -19.06 12.36 -1.37
C LYS A 383 -18.71 11.04 -0.67
N GLN A 384 -17.49 10.52 -0.85
CA GLN A 384 -17.03 9.24 -0.27
C GLN A 384 -17.25 9.23 1.26
N GLY A 385 -17.66 8.07 1.81
CA GLY A 385 -17.93 7.91 3.25
C GLY A 385 -19.18 8.60 3.80
N THR A 386 -19.97 9.29 2.95
CA THR A 386 -21.19 9.99 3.42
C THR A 386 -22.37 9.02 3.51
N ILE A 387 -22.91 8.85 4.72
CA ILE A 387 -24.00 7.89 5.03
C ILE A 387 -25.35 8.61 5.05
N GLY A 388 -26.37 7.97 4.47
CA GLY A 388 -27.76 8.44 4.46
C GLY A 388 -28.27 8.66 3.04
N ALA A 389 -29.26 9.53 2.88
CA ALA A 389 -29.70 9.93 1.55
C ALA A 389 -28.58 10.72 0.84
N LEU A 390 -27.88 10.09 -0.10
CA LEU A 390 -26.99 10.79 -1.03
C LEU A 390 -27.81 11.76 -1.88
N GLY A 391 -27.95 12.99 -1.39
CA GLY A 391 -28.46 14.09 -2.20
C GLY A 391 -27.58 14.24 -3.44
N ILE A 392 -28.20 14.54 -4.59
CA ILE A 392 -27.46 14.96 -5.79
C ILE A 392 -26.81 16.29 -5.44
N ILE A 393 -25.54 16.25 -5.07
CA ILE A 393 -24.81 17.45 -4.66
C ILE A 393 -24.59 18.31 -5.92
N PRO A 394 -24.80 19.64 -5.89
CA PRO A 394 -24.59 20.48 -7.07
C PRO A 394 -23.18 20.35 -7.63
N THR A 395 -23.04 20.37 -8.96
CA THR A 395 -21.77 20.18 -9.69
C THR A 395 -20.68 21.21 -9.36
N SER A 396 -21.03 22.31 -8.67
CA SER A 396 -20.08 23.23 -8.04
C SER A 396 -19.21 22.59 -6.94
N ASN A 397 -19.63 21.47 -6.33
CA ASN A 397 -18.83 20.77 -5.31
C ASN A 397 -17.59 20.05 -5.90
N ILE A 398 -17.42 20.08 -7.22
CA ILE A 398 -16.23 19.61 -7.92
C ILE A 398 -15.27 20.81 -8.10
N SER A 399 -14.46 21.08 -7.06
CA SER A 399 -13.51 22.21 -7.00
C SER A 399 -12.07 21.81 -7.31
N VAL A 400 -11.15 22.76 -7.43
CA VAL A 400 -9.72 22.52 -7.74
C VAL A 400 -9.00 21.94 -6.53
N GLY A 401 -8.10 20.98 -6.75
CA GLY A 401 -7.49 20.15 -5.71
C GLY A 401 -8.23 18.84 -5.47
N GLN A 402 -9.56 18.84 -5.61
CA GLN A 402 -10.43 17.73 -5.25
C GLN A 402 -10.11 16.46 -6.05
N ARG A 403 -9.90 15.36 -5.33
CA ARG A 403 -9.75 14.01 -5.91
C ARG A 403 -11.10 13.48 -6.36
N VAL A 404 -11.17 12.89 -7.55
CA VAL A 404 -12.42 12.41 -8.15
C VAL A 404 -12.27 11.06 -8.85
N THR A 405 -13.36 10.29 -8.84
CA THR A 405 -13.64 9.23 -9.83
C THR A 405 -14.90 9.62 -10.59
N VAL A 406 -14.78 9.75 -11.91
CA VAL A 406 -15.86 10.12 -12.83
C VAL A 406 -16.26 8.90 -13.66
N LEU A 407 -17.55 8.60 -13.74
CA LEU A 407 -18.14 7.59 -14.64
C LEU A 407 -18.90 8.33 -15.75
N GLY A 408 -18.58 8.04 -17.01
CA GLY A 408 -19.19 8.68 -18.18
C GLY A 408 -18.84 7.97 -19.49
N ASN A 409 -18.79 8.72 -20.58
CA ASN A 409 -18.44 8.25 -21.92
C ASN A 409 -17.24 9.05 -22.45
N LEU A 410 -16.18 8.38 -22.91
CA LEU A 410 -15.07 9.08 -23.56
C LEU A 410 -15.47 9.55 -24.96
N THR A 411 -15.39 10.85 -25.22
CA THR A 411 -15.83 11.49 -26.48
C THR A 411 -14.68 11.85 -27.42
N ASN A 412 -13.45 12.00 -26.90
CA ASN A 412 -12.24 12.14 -27.71
C ASN A 412 -11.09 11.35 -27.07
N THR A 413 -10.41 10.50 -27.85
CA THR A 413 -9.24 9.69 -27.42
C THR A 413 -7.89 10.38 -27.64
N THR A 414 -7.87 11.49 -28.39
CA THR A 414 -6.64 12.13 -28.88
C THR A 414 -5.75 12.62 -27.72
N ILE A 415 -4.46 12.35 -27.79
CA ILE A 415 -3.48 12.75 -26.77
C ILE A 415 -3.40 14.29 -26.75
N GLY A 416 -3.41 14.88 -25.55
CA GLY A 416 -3.42 16.34 -25.35
C GLY A 416 -4.80 17.01 -25.53
N SER A 417 -5.81 16.31 -26.05
CA SER A 417 -7.18 16.82 -26.22
C SER A 417 -8.26 15.79 -25.84
N THR A 418 -7.93 14.86 -24.94
CA THR A 418 -8.84 13.80 -24.49
C THR A 418 -10.02 14.38 -23.69
N THR A 419 -11.25 13.98 -24.03
CA THR A 419 -12.48 14.48 -23.40
C THR A 419 -13.39 13.36 -22.92
N LEU A 420 -14.04 13.56 -21.78
CA LEU A 420 -15.05 12.64 -21.21
C LEU A 420 -16.34 13.40 -20.88
N ASP A 421 -17.47 12.88 -21.35
CA ASP A 421 -18.80 13.37 -21.02
C ASP A 421 -19.39 12.59 -19.84
N ALA A 422 -19.63 13.29 -18.72
CA ALA A 422 -20.30 12.79 -17.54
C ALA A 422 -21.63 13.53 -17.27
N SER A 423 -22.19 14.22 -18.27
CA SER A 423 -23.45 14.98 -18.16
C SER A 423 -24.61 14.11 -17.65
N ARG A 424 -24.67 12.84 -18.06
CA ARG A 424 -25.64 11.85 -17.55
C ARG A 424 -24.99 10.78 -16.65
N GLY A 425 -23.84 11.11 -16.09
CA GLY A 425 -22.94 10.21 -15.36
C GLY A 425 -22.88 10.46 -13.85
N LEU A 426 -21.77 10.04 -13.25
CA LEU A 426 -21.51 10.14 -11.81
C LEU A 426 -20.12 10.75 -11.56
N VAL A 427 -20.02 11.70 -10.63
CA VAL A 427 -18.75 12.15 -10.07
C VAL A 427 -18.71 11.82 -8.58
N ARG A 428 -17.88 10.85 -8.20
CA ARG A 428 -17.58 10.54 -6.80
C ARG A 428 -16.40 11.41 -6.37
N LEU A 429 -16.65 12.33 -5.44
CA LEU A 429 -15.61 13.06 -4.71
C LEU A 429 -14.97 12.06 -3.73
N LEU A 430 -13.66 11.87 -3.85
CA LEU A 430 -12.87 11.01 -2.97
C LEU A 430 -12.21 11.83 -1.86
N VAL A 431 -11.86 11.18 -0.75
CA VAL A 431 -11.05 11.83 0.29
C VAL A 431 -9.72 12.27 -0.33
N THR A 432 -9.44 13.57 -0.27
CA THR A 432 -8.25 14.21 -0.83
C THR A 432 -7.20 14.35 0.27
N GLN A 433 -5.92 14.08 -0.03
CA GLN A 433 -4.82 14.31 0.90
C GLN A 433 -4.08 15.61 0.59
N LEU A 434 -3.83 16.43 1.62
CA LEU A 434 -2.93 17.57 1.57
C LEU A 434 -1.64 17.27 2.33
N ASN A 435 -0.51 17.74 1.81
CA ASN A 435 0.79 17.70 2.46
C ASN A 435 1.46 19.08 2.37
N GLY A 436 1.96 19.59 3.49
CA GLY A 436 2.54 20.93 3.58
C GLY A 436 3.13 21.25 4.95
N SER A 437 3.52 22.50 5.16
CA SER A 437 3.96 23.04 6.45
C SER A 437 2.95 24.05 7.00
N VAL A 438 2.73 24.03 8.31
CA VAL A 438 1.85 25.00 8.98
C VAL A 438 2.50 26.39 9.00
N ASN A 439 1.75 27.41 8.59
CA ASN A 439 2.13 28.81 8.70
C ASN A 439 1.66 29.38 10.06
N SER A 440 0.40 29.12 10.41
CA SER A 440 -0.22 29.55 11.67
C SER A 440 -1.45 28.70 12.01
N VAL A 441 -1.88 28.79 13.27
CA VAL A 441 -3.11 28.18 13.79
C VAL A 441 -3.94 29.28 14.45
N VAL A 442 -5.20 29.43 14.06
CA VAL A 442 -6.10 30.48 14.57
C VAL A 442 -7.47 29.86 14.84
N GLY A 443 -7.78 29.64 16.12
CA GLY A 443 -8.99 28.90 16.51
C GLY A 443 -8.97 27.51 15.90
N ASN A 444 -10.01 27.19 15.11
CA ASN A 444 -10.20 25.88 14.49
C ASN A 444 -9.88 25.94 12.97
N THR A 445 -8.98 26.84 12.57
CA THR A 445 -8.42 26.92 11.21
C THR A 445 -6.89 26.87 11.28
N VAL A 446 -6.30 26.05 10.41
CA VAL A 446 -4.86 25.95 10.18
C VAL A 446 -4.55 26.55 8.82
N ALA A 447 -3.73 27.61 8.80
CA ALA A 447 -3.18 28.15 7.56
C ALA A 447 -1.87 27.42 7.24
N MET A 448 -1.71 26.92 6.01
CA MET A 448 -0.52 26.16 5.61
C MET A 448 0.01 26.51 4.22
N THR A 449 1.32 26.32 4.04
CA THR A 449 1.94 26.29 2.72
C THR A 449 1.84 24.87 2.17
N LEU A 450 1.06 24.68 1.09
CA LEU A 450 0.91 23.40 0.43
C LEU A 450 2.14 23.03 -0.40
N ALA A 451 2.70 21.85 -0.15
CA ALA A 451 3.74 21.26 -0.98
C ALA A 451 3.13 20.34 -2.05
N ARG A 452 2.24 19.43 -1.64
CA ARG A 452 1.63 18.40 -2.51
C ARG A 452 0.14 18.17 -2.19
N ILE A 453 -0.65 17.83 -3.22
CA ILE A 453 -2.04 17.32 -3.12
C ILE A 453 -2.09 15.93 -3.74
N ASP A 454 -2.48 14.91 -2.97
CA ASP A 454 -2.38 13.48 -3.34
C ASP A 454 -1.00 13.12 -3.97
N GLY A 455 0.08 13.66 -3.41
CA GLY A 455 1.46 13.47 -3.88
C GLY A 455 1.88 14.36 -5.06
N ARG A 456 0.95 15.03 -5.74
CA ARG A 456 1.23 15.93 -6.88
C ARG A 456 1.69 17.30 -6.40
N PRO A 457 2.78 17.89 -6.93
CA PRO A 457 3.26 19.19 -6.47
C PRO A 457 2.28 20.32 -6.82
N ILE A 458 2.30 21.36 -5.99
CA ILE A 458 1.24 22.38 -5.97
C ILE A 458 1.16 23.25 -7.23
N GLY A 459 2.26 23.41 -7.98
CA GLY A 459 2.32 24.20 -9.22
C GLY A 459 1.41 23.71 -10.35
N LEU A 460 0.85 22.50 -10.23
CA LEU A 460 -0.12 21.94 -11.17
C LEU A 460 -1.55 22.49 -11.01
N PHE A 461 -1.87 23.14 -9.89
CA PHE A 461 -3.24 23.49 -9.54
C PHE A 461 -3.51 24.98 -9.75
N ASN A 462 -4.40 25.30 -10.68
CA ASN A 462 -4.89 26.66 -10.91
C ASN A 462 -6.14 26.90 -10.05
N PHE A 463 -5.95 27.50 -8.87
CA PHE A 463 -7.01 27.81 -7.91
C PHE A 463 -7.93 28.98 -8.31
N SER A 464 -7.79 29.56 -9.51
CA SER A 464 -8.64 30.67 -9.93
C SER A 464 -10.11 30.26 -10.04
N GLY A 465 -11.00 31.09 -9.49
CA GLY A 465 -12.45 30.85 -9.41
C GLY A 465 -12.89 29.87 -8.32
N THR A 466 -11.98 29.36 -7.47
CA THR A 466 -12.35 28.53 -6.33
C THR A 466 -13.10 29.32 -5.25
N GLY A 467 -12.88 30.62 -5.17
CA GLY A 467 -13.37 31.49 -4.11
C GLY A 467 -14.58 32.34 -4.44
N SER A 468 -15.14 32.91 -3.38
CA SER A 468 -15.86 34.19 -3.46
C SER A 468 -14.92 35.31 -3.93
N THR A 469 -15.45 36.44 -4.44
CA THR A 469 -14.67 37.50 -5.10
C THR A 469 -13.43 37.94 -4.30
N GLY A 470 -12.23 37.64 -4.81
CA GLY A 470 -10.94 37.97 -4.18
C GLY A 470 -10.41 36.96 -3.15
N ASN A 471 -11.18 35.91 -2.85
CA ASN A 471 -10.86 34.86 -1.88
C ASN A 471 -10.59 33.50 -2.56
N ASP A 472 -9.98 33.50 -3.76
CA ASP A 472 -9.49 32.26 -4.38
C ASP A 472 -8.44 31.60 -3.48
N ALA A 473 -8.52 30.29 -3.32
CA ALA A 473 -7.71 29.52 -2.38
C ALA A 473 -6.21 29.70 -2.64
N ASN A 474 -5.47 30.18 -1.64
CA ASN A 474 -4.06 30.53 -1.79
C ASN A 474 -3.16 29.36 -1.37
N PRO A 475 -2.43 28.67 -2.27
CA PRO A 475 -1.59 27.53 -1.90
C PRO A 475 -0.46 27.85 -0.91
N ASN A 476 -0.03 29.11 -0.82
CA ASN A 476 1.01 29.55 0.13
C ASN A 476 0.42 29.95 1.50
N SER A 477 -0.90 29.93 1.67
CA SER A 477 -1.60 30.23 2.92
C SER A 477 -3.00 29.61 2.89
N TYR A 478 -3.04 28.31 2.63
CA TYR A 478 -4.25 27.54 2.35
C TYR A 478 -4.99 27.24 3.66
N GLN A 479 -6.29 27.50 3.70
CA GLN A 479 -7.10 27.55 4.91
C GLN A 479 -7.81 26.22 5.17
N VAL A 480 -7.23 25.41 6.06
CA VAL A 480 -7.80 24.14 6.48
C VAL A 480 -8.69 24.35 7.70
N ALA A 481 -10.01 24.21 7.53
CA ALA A 481 -10.96 24.18 8.64
C ALA A 481 -10.87 22.80 9.34
N THR A 482 -10.62 22.80 10.65
CA THR A 482 -10.31 21.60 11.43
C THR A 482 -11.46 21.11 12.32
N GLY A 483 -12.56 21.88 12.40
CA GLY A 483 -13.79 21.48 13.09
C GLY A 483 -13.59 21.31 14.59
N THR A 484 -13.38 20.06 15.04
CA THR A 484 -13.08 19.69 16.43
C THR A 484 -11.86 18.77 16.55
N LEU A 485 -11.01 18.71 15.53
CA LEU A 485 -9.76 17.94 15.55
C LEU A 485 -8.76 18.59 16.54
N ASP A 486 -7.98 17.75 17.23
CA ASP A 486 -6.96 18.22 18.16
C ASP A 486 -5.80 18.90 17.42
N LEU A 487 -5.37 20.06 17.92
CA LEU A 487 -4.28 20.88 17.39
C LEU A 487 -3.12 21.00 18.40
N THR A 488 -3.15 20.21 19.48
CA THR A 488 -2.10 20.19 20.52
C THR A 488 -0.74 19.86 19.93
N GLY A 489 0.24 20.76 20.14
CA GLY A 489 1.59 20.64 19.61
C GLY A 489 1.78 21.13 18.17
N ILE A 490 0.71 21.52 17.47
CA ILE A 490 0.76 21.99 16.08
C ILE A 490 0.99 23.50 16.04
N GLY A 491 2.02 23.93 15.31
CA GLY A 491 2.42 25.33 15.22
C GLY A 491 3.24 25.64 13.97
N PRO A 492 3.79 26.86 13.84
CA PRO A 492 4.55 27.25 12.65
C PRO A 492 5.70 26.30 12.35
N ASN A 493 5.81 25.90 11.07
CA ASN A 493 6.72 24.88 10.53
C ASN A 493 6.41 23.42 10.88
N THR A 494 5.35 23.09 11.63
CA THR A 494 4.91 21.68 11.79
C THR A 494 4.61 21.08 10.41
N PRO A 495 5.27 19.98 10.00
CA PRO A 495 4.94 19.26 8.77
C PRO A 495 3.63 18.49 8.97
N LEU A 496 2.68 18.66 8.06
CA LEU A 496 1.31 18.21 8.26
C LEU A 496 0.79 17.34 7.11
N LYS A 497 0.07 16.27 7.46
CA LYS A 497 -0.78 15.49 6.56
C LYS A 497 -2.24 15.71 6.97
N VAL A 498 -3.04 16.23 6.04
CA VAL A 498 -4.48 16.41 6.21
C VAL A 498 -5.21 15.52 5.23
N ARG A 499 -6.36 14.97 5.62
CA ARG A 499 -7.31 14.31 4.71
C ARG A 499 -8.71 14.86 4.93
N GLY A 500 -9.44 15.04 3.84
CA GLY A 500 -10.74 15.71 3.85
C GLY A 500 -11.22 16.04 2.44
N PHE A 501 -11.93 17.15 2.28
CA PHE A 501 -12.55 17.57 1.02
C PHE A 501 -12.40 19.07 0.78
N VAL A 502 -12.27 19.48 -0.49
CA VAL A 502 -12.17 20.89 -0.87
C VAL A 502 -13.53 21.58 -0.76
N ARG A 503 -13.55 22.87 -0.42
CA ARG A 503 -14.76 23.71 -0.52
C ARG A 503 -15.28 23.76 -1.96
N PRO A 504 -16.60 23.95 -2.16
CA PRO A 504 -17.17 24.05 -3.51
C PRO A 504 -16.55 25.20 -4.31
N PHE A 505 -16.51 25.04 -5.62
CA PHE A 505 -16.02 26.05 -6.56
C PHE A 505 -16.86 27.32 -6.48
N GLY A 506 -16.20 28.48 -6.46
CA GLY A 506 -16.81 29.78 -6.18
C GLY A 506 -17.23 30.00 -4.73
N GLN A 507 -16.84 29.15 -3.77
CA GLN A 507 -17.28 29.18 -2.37
C GLN A 507 -16.14 29.12 -1.33
N ALA A 508 -14.87 29.10 -1.74
CA ALA A 508 -13.76 29.31 -0.81
C ALA A 508 -13.77 30.73 -0.22
N THR A 509 -13.17 30.89 0.97
CA THR A 509 -13.15 32.14 1.74
C THR A 509 -11.80 32.33 2.43
N ALA A 510 -11.51 33.55 2.89
CA ALA A 510 -10.24 33.91 3.55
C ALA A 510 -9.89 33.12 4.83
N THR A 511 -10.76 32.23 5.32
CA THR A 511 -10.52 31.33 6.46
C THR A 511 -10.97 29.88 6.20
N ASP A 512 -11.34 29.53 4.96
CA ASP A 512 -11.97 28.23 4.66
C ASP A 512 -11.84 27.85 3.17
N ASP A 513 -10.85 27.00 2.86
CA ASP A 513 -10.61 26.38 1.56
C ASP A 513 -10.93 24.86 1.58
N PHE A 514 -10.89 24.22 2.76
CA PHE A 514 -10.91 22.76 2.91
C PHE A 514 -11.47 22.28 4.25
N ASP A 515 -12.34 21.27 4.18
CA ASP A 515 -13.05 20.58 5.27
C ASP A 515 -12.27 19.33 5.71
N ALA A 516 -11.55 19.40 6.84
CA ALA A 516 -10.68 18.33 7.31
C ALA A 516 -11.41 17.25 8.15
N ILE A 517 -11.17 15.98 7.81
CA ILE A 517 -11.69 14.80 8.53
C ILE A 517 -10.61 14.18 9.41
N THR A 518 -9.35 14.20 8.98
CA THR A 518 -8.19 13.84 9.82
C THR A 518 -7.04 14.80 9.58
N LEU A 519 -6.31 15.13 10.63
CA LEU A 519 -5.16 16.04 10.59
C LEU A 519 -4.08 15.45 11.50
N ILE A 520 -2.85 15.33 10.97
CA ILE A 520 -1.76 14.58 11.60
C ILE A 520 -0.46 15.37 11.46
N ASP A 521 0.20 15.67 12.58
CA ASP A 521 1.62 16.03 12.63
C ASP A 521 2.47 14.84 12.18
N VAL A 522 3.22 15.00 11.10
CA VAL A 522 4.08 13.93 10.55
C VAL A 522 5.55 14.05 10.95
N THR A 523 5.90 14.96 11.86
CA THR A 523 7.28 15.13 12.38
C THR A 523 7.90 13.80 12.80
N ASN A 524 7.14 13.01 13.57
CA ASN A 524 7.56 11.72 14.13
C ASN A 524 7.01 10.50 13.37
N ALA A 525 6.34 10.71 12.23
CA ALA A 525 5.73 9.63 11.46
C ALA A 525 6.78 8.65 10.90
N PRO A 526 6.38 7.41 10.52
CA PRO A 526 7.23 6.51 9.77
C PRO A 526 7.79 7.21 8.52
N ALA A 527 9.12 7.20 8.44
CA ALA A 527 9.89 7.91 7.45
C ALA A 527 10.58 6.91 6.48
N THR A 528 10.88 7.39 5.28
CA THR A 528 11.71 6.70 4.30
C THR A 528 12.83 7.62 3.85
N LEU A 529 14.09 7.25 4.09
CA LEU A 529 15.26 7.87 3.44
C LEU A 529 15.47 7.18 2.09
N VAL A 530 15.58 7.98 1.03
CA VAL A 530 15.98 7.53 -0.32
C VAL A 530 17.27 8.23 -0.72
N VAL A 531 18.26 7.47 -1.18
CA VAL A 531 19.51 8.01 -1.75
C VAL A 531 19.78 7.31 -3.08
N GLY A 532 19.97 8.07 -4.15
CA GLY A 532 20.39 7.58 -5.46
C GLY A 532 21.72 8.20 -5.88
N TRP A 533 22.68 7.38 -6.30
CA TRP A 533 23.97 7.82 -6.83
C TRP A 533 23.97 7.67 -8.37
N PRO A 534 24.04 8.77 -9.16
CA PRO A 534 23.97 8.70 -10.62
C PRO A 534 25.16 7.93 -11.21
N LEU A 535 26.36 8.25 -10.71
CA LEU A 535 27.57 7.47 -10.88
C LEU A 535 27.65 6.42 -9.77
N LEU A 536 28.12 5.23 -10.10
CA LEU A 536 28.19 4.11 -9.15
C LEU A 536 29.19 4.38 -8.01
N GLU A 537 28.68 4.37 -6.78
CA GLU A 537 29.41 4.73 -5.57
C GLU A 537 30.11 3.50 -4.94
N ALA A 538 31.41 3.62 -4.68
CA ALA A 538 32.24 2.58 -4.07
C ALA A 538 32.28 2.67 -2.54
N ALA A 539 32.04 3.85 -1.97
CA ALA A 539 31.96 4.10 -0.52
C ALA A 539 30.60 4.71 -0.11
N PRO A 540 29.47 3.99 -0.31
CA PRO A 540 28.13 4.51 -0.04
C PRO A 540 27.82 4.69 1.45
N PHE A 541 28.62 4.07 2.33
CA PHE A 541 28.53 4.20 3.78
C PHE A 541 29.89 4.58 4.35
N SER A 542 29.94 5.64 5.15
CA SER A 542 31.15 6.12 5.81
C SER A 542 31.45 5.40 7.13
N SER A 543 30.44 4.71 7.69
CA SER A 543 30.58 3.89 8.90
C SER A 543 29.53 2.77 8.92
N LEU A 544 29.92 1.61 9.43
CA LEU A 544 29.04 0.48 9.76
C LEU A 544 29.22 0.14 11.25
N THR A 545 28.11 -0.04 11.96
CA THR A 545 28.07 -0.31 13.40
C THR A 545 27.11 -1.47 13.69
N THR A 546 27.18 -2.06 14.89
CA THR A 546 26.28 -3.17 15.29
C THR A 546 24.79 -2.86 15.21
N ASN A 547 24.43 -1.57 15.21
CA ASN A 547 23.05 -1.11 15.27
C ASN A 547 22.60 -0.40 13.98
N GLY A 548 23.52 0.00 13.09
CA GLY A 548 23.21 0.88 11.97
C GLY A 548 24.38 1.25 11.09
N MET A 549 24.13 2.14 10.13
CA MET A 549 25.07 2.58 9.09
C MET A 549 24.94 4.08 8.83
N THR A 550 26.05 4.76 8.57
CA THR A 550 26.09 6.19 8.21
C THR A 550 26.22 6.31 6.70
N VAL A 551 25.26 6.96 6.04
CA VAL A 551 25.21 7.07 4.57
C VAL A 551 26.08 8.23 4.09
N ASN A 552 26.73 8.05 2.93
CA ASN A 552 27.55 9.06 2.27
C ASN A 552 26.76 9.75 1.14
N LEU A 553 26.40 11.03 1.35
CA LEU A 553 25.66 11.83 0.36
C LEU A 553 26.54 12.62 -0.61
N ALA A 554 27.87 12.57 -0.49
CA ALA A 554 28.77 13.48 -1.22
C ALA A 554 28.66 13.40 -2.75
N ASN A 555 28.28 12.23 -3.29
CA ASN A 555 28.06 11.97 -4.72
C ASN A 555 26.59 11.68 -5.07
N ALA A 556 25.64 11.99 -4.18
CA ALA A 556 24.22 11.73 -4.41
C ALA A 556 23.64 12.61 -5.53
N GLY A 557 22.63 12.10 -6.22
CA GLY A 557 21.92 12.77 -7.32
C GLY A 557 20.79 13.66 -6.82
N LEU A 558 19.73 13.80 -7.61
CA LEU A 558 18.55 14.57 -7.19
C LEU A 558 17.75 13.91 -6.05
N LEU A 559 17.90 12.59 -5.86
CA LEU A 559 17.29 11.80 -4.80
C LEU A 559 18.26 11.64 -3.61
N HIS A 560 18.01 12.40 -2.54
CA HIS A 560 18.71 12.32 -1.25
C HIS A 560 17.82 12.86 -0.12
N ASP A 561 16.60 12.32 -0.04
CA ASP A 561 15.45 12.94 0.63
C ASP A 561 14.84 12.02 1.69
N VAL A 562 14.22 12.62 2.72
CA VAL A 562 13.47 11.92 3.76
C VAL A 562 11.98 12.20 3.63
N PHE A 563 11.23 11.19 3.18
CA PHE A 563 9.78 11.25 3.05
C PHE A 563 9.11 10.88 4.37
N ARG A 564 8.24 11.75 4.90
CA ARG A 564 7.43 11.54 6.12
C ARG A 564 5.95 11.77 5.82
N GLY A 565 5.16 10.71 5.76
CA GLY A 565 3.71 10.80 5.57
C GLY A 565 3.26 11.57 4.31
N GLY A 566 4.10 11.68 3.27
CA GLY A 566 3.85 12.46 2.05
C GLY A 566 4.39 13.90 2.09
N VAL A 567 4.98 14.34 3.20
CA VAL A 567 5.88 15.50 3.25
C VAL A 567 7.29 15.05 2.86
N ASP A 568 8.01 15.92 2.17
CA ASP A 568 9.30 15.69 1.54
C ASP A 568 10.36 16.52 2.28
N THR A 569 11.58 16.01 2.48
CA THR A 569 12.63 16.72 3.25
C THR A 569 14.00 16.43 2.66
N ARG A 570 14.48 17.31 1.79
CA ARG A 570 15.80 17.25 1.18
C ARG A 570 16.92 17.44 2.20
N LEU A 571 17.91 16.56 2.17
CA LEU A 571 19.15 16.71 2.95
C LEU A 571 20.16 17.57 2.19
N ALA A 572 21.26 17.95 2.83
CA ALA A 572 22.40 18.55 2.12
C ALA A 572 23.38 17.44 1.68
N LEU A 573 24.08 17.62 0.56
CA LEU A 573 25.13 16.67 0.12
C LEU A 573 26.31 16.55 1.12
N SER A 574 26.44 17.50 2.04
CA SER A 574 27.38 17.47 3.17
C SER A 574 26.88 16.71 4.40
N ASP A 575 25.62 16.25 4.40
CA ASP A 575 25.05 15.50 5.52
C ASP A 575 25.50 14.04 5.51
N ALA A 576 25.63 13.49 6.71
CA ALA A 576 25.96 12.08 6.96
C ALA A 576 24.85 11.43 7.78
N PRO A 577 23.64 11.20 7.19
CA PRO A 577 22.51 10.68 7.94
C PRO A 577 22.79 9.26 8.45
N ILE A 578 22.32 8.98 9.66
CA ILE A 578 22.55 7.70 10.35
C ILE A 578 21.27 6.88 10.26
N VAL A 579 21.34 5.66 9.72
CA VAL A 579 20.22 4.71 9.73
C VAL A 579 20.50 3.59 10.72
N ASN A 580 19.76 3.56 11.82
CA ASN A 580 19.76 2.48 12.79
C ASN A 580 18.64 1.48 12.48
N ALA A 581 18.91 0.19 12.62
CA ALA A 581 17.87 -0.83 12.57
C ALA A 581 17.04 -0.79 13.87
N ALA A 582 15.71 -0.75 13.73
CA ALA A 582 14.78 -0.82 14.85
C ALA A 582 14.95 -2.11 15.67
N ASN A 583 15.29 -3.21 14.98
CA ASN A 583 15.74 -4.45 15.59
C ASN A 583 16.86 -5.09 14.74
N PRO A 584 18.14 -4.95 15.12
CA PRO A 584 19.26 -5.53 14.37
C PRO A 584 19.22 -7.06 14.22
N ALA A 585 18.39 -7.77 14.99
CA ALA A 585 18.24 -9.22 14.95
C ALA A 585 16.92 -9.70 14.27
N ARG A 586 16.01 -8.80 13.85
CA ARG A 586 14.71 -9.17 13.27
C ARG A 586 14.16 -8.16 12.24
N GLY A 587 15.02 -7.48 11.49
CA GLY A 587 14.62 -6.52 10.45
C GLY A 587 14.30 -7.16 9.09
N LEU A 588 14.19 -6.31 8.07
CA LEU A 588 14.04 -6.67 6.66
C LEU A 588 15.13 -5.97 5.84
N PHE A 589 16.30 -6.60 5.72
CA PHE A 589 17.47 -6.03 5.06
C PHE A 589 17.69 -6.70 3.69
N VAL A 590 17.92 -5.93 2.63
CA VAL A 590 17.93 -6.47 1.25
C VAL A 590 19.14 -5.98 0.45
N ILE A 591 19.82 -6.90 -0.23
CA ILE A 591 20.83 -6.56 -1.25
C ILE A 591 20.30 -7.02 -2.61
N GLY A 592 20.08 -6.08 -3.53
CA GLY A 592 19.89 -6.38 -4.95
C GLY A 592 21.23 -6.37 -5.68
N THR A 593 21.48 -7.35 -6.55
CA THR A 593 22.67 -7.40 -7.41
C THR A 593 22.31 -7.55 -8.88
N ASN A 594 23.08 -6.88 -9.74
CA ASN A 594 22.96 -7.02 -11.19
C ASN A 594 23.72 -8.26 -11.68
N GLY A 595 22.99 -9.30 -12.10
CA GLY A 595 23.54 -10.31 -12.99
C GLY A 595 24.04 -9.66 -14.30
N THR A 596 25.22 -10.06 -14.77
CA THR A 596 25.78 -9.62 -16.05
C THR A 596 24.96 -10.18 -17.21
N VAL A 597 24.48 -9.30 -18.10
CA VAL A 597 23.85 -9.62 -19.40
C VAL A 597 22.56 -10.48 -19.29
N GLN A 598 21.40 -9.82 -19.18
CA GLN A 598 20.04 -10.43 -19.20
C GLN A 598 19.72 -11.56 -18.20
N ALA A 599 20.65 -11.94 -17.32
CA ALA A 599 20.40 -12.85 -16.20
C ALA A 599 19.37 -12.28 -15.19
N GLU A 600 18.78 -13.18 -14.38
CA GLU A 600 17.85 -12.83 -13.30
C GLU A 600 18.42 -11.70 -12.41
N ARG A 601 17.59 -10.69 -12.10
CA ARG A 601 17.95 -9.68 -11.10
C ARG A 601 17.68 -10.26 -9.73
N GLU A 602 18.73 -10.63 -9.00
CA GLU A 602 18.59 -11.28 -7.69
C GLU A 602 18.59 -10.26 -6.56
N SER A 603 17.53 -10.28 -5.74
CA SER A 603 17.42 -9.58 -4.47
C SER A 603 17.47 -10.60 -3.34
N ARG A 604 18.42 -10.45 -2.40
CA ARG A 604 18.56 -11.36 -1.24
C ARG A 604 18.08 -10.69 0.03
N VAL A 605 17.15 -11.33 0.73
CA VAL A 605 16.63 -10.90 2.04
C VAL A 605 17.50 -11.47 3.16
N TYR A 606 17.76 -10.62 4.16
CA TYR A 606 18.46 -10.92 5.41
C TYR A 606 17.63 -10.38 6.58
N THR A 607 17.42 -11.18 7.62
CA THR A 607 16.69 -10.79 8.83
C THR A 607 17.58 -10.17 9.92
N GLN A 608 18.89 -10.33 9.79
CA GLN A 608 19.90 -9.86 10.76
C GLN A 608 20.84 -8.85 10.10
N LEU A 609 21.02 -7.70 10.76
CA LEU A 609 21.78 -6.56 10.24
C LEU A 609 23.24 -6.92 10.02
N GLY A 610 23.85 -7.71 10.91
CA GLY A 610 25.24 -8.15 10.78
C GLY A 610 25.49 -9.01 9.54
N ASN A 611 24.55 -9.89 9.17
CA ASN A 611 24.66 -10.74 7.98
C ASN A 611 24.52 -9.90 6.70
N TYR A 612 23.60 -8.93 6.70
CA TYR A 612 23.45 -7.94 5.64
C TYR A 612 24.71 -7.07 5.49
N GLN A 613 25.25 -6.51 6.57
CA GLN A 613 26.47 -5.69 6.56
C GLN A 613 27.68 -6.48 6.06
N ALA A 614 27.88 -7.72 6.53
CA ALA A 614 28.97 -8.58 6.07
C ALA A 614 28.85 -8.92 4.58
N ALA A 615 27.64 -9.24 4.10
CA ALA A 615 27.39 -9.50 2.68
C ALA A 615 27.60 -8.25 1.82
N LEU A 616 27.15 -7.08 2.29
CA LEU A 616 27.35 -5.79 1.63
C LEU A 616 28.84 -5.46 1.52
N GLN A 617 29.61 -5.59 2.61
CA GLN A 617 31.06 -5.41 2.62
C GLN A 617 31.76 -6.37 1.64
N ALA A 618 31.36 -7.64 1.61
CA ALA A 618 31.93 -8.62 0.69
C ALA A 618 31.67 -8.27 -0.79
N ASN A 619 30.47 -7.79 -1.12
CA ASN A 619 30.13 -7.36 -2.49
C ASN A 619 30.91 -6.09 -2.89
N LEU A 620 31.01 -5.09 -2.02
CA LEU A 620 31.80 -3.88 -2.27
C LEU A 620 33.30 -4.20 -2.42
N ALA A 621 33.84 -5.10 -1.59
CA ALA A 621 35.22 -5.58 -1.69
C ALA A 621 35.48 -6.42 -2.96
N ALA A 622 34.45 -7.09 -3.51
CA ALA A 622 34.51 -7.75 -4.81
C ALA A 622 34.44 -6.78 -6.00
N GLY A 623 34.30 -5.48 -5.76
CA GLY A 623 34.31 -4.43 -6.79
C GLY A 623 32.94 -4.00 -7.30
N LEU A 624 31.84 -4.56 -6.77
CA LEU A 624 30.51 -4.02 -7.00
C LEU A 624 30.35 -2.66 -6.30
N LYS A 625 29.41 -1.85 -6.77
CA LYS A 625 29.19 -0.48 -6.31
C LYS A 625 27.71 -0.18 -6.14
N ALA A 626 27.37 0.71 -5.22
CA ALA A 626 25.97 1.09 -5.00
C ALA A 626 25.44 2.04 -6.08
N ARG A 627 24.18 1.81 -6.46
CA ARG A 627 23.38 2.71 -7.29
C ARG A 627 22.30 3.43 -6.49
N SER A 628 21.72 2.74 -5.50
CA SER A 628 20.68 3.29 -4.64
C SER A 628 20.69 2.64 -3.26
N PHE A 629 20.25 3.40 -2.26
CA PHE A 629 19.99 2.94 -0.91
C PHE A 629 18.65 3.51 -0.43
N VAL A 630 17.80 2.66 0.14
CA VAL A 630 16.53 3.05 0.76
C VAL A 630 16.45 2.46 2.16
N ALA A 631 16.00 3.24 3.13
CA ALA A 631 15.71 2.77 4.47
C ALA A 631 14.34 3.30 4.93
N SER A 632 13.52 2.47 5.57
CA SER A 632 12.12 2.78 5.83
C SER A 632 11.54 2.14 7.10
N GLY A 633 10.37 2.61 7.52
CA GLY A 633 9.49 1.93 8.46
C GLY A 633 9.64 2.34 9.93
N GLY A 634 10.29 3.46 10.23
CA GLY A 634 10.39 4.02 11.57
C GLY A 634 10.72 5.52 11.54
N THR A 635 10.87 6.14 12.71
CA THR A 635 10.94 7.60 12.85
C THR A 635 12.29 8.20 12.44
N TYR A 636 12.26 9.35 11.76
CA TYR A 636 13.42 10.21 11.50
C TYR A 636 13.46 11.38 12.48
N LEU A 637 14.66 11.79 12.89
CA LEU A 637 14.92 12.93 13.77
C LEU A 637 15.82 13.95 13.05
N ASP A 638 15.29 15.12 12.71
CA ASP A 638 15.98 16.13 11.88
C ASP A 638 17.27 16.67 12.49
N GLY A 639 17.29 16.90 13.80
CA GLY A 639 18.45 17.45 14.53
C GLY A 639 19.71 16.59 14.42
N PRO A 640 19.67 15.30 14.82
CA PRO A 640 20.80 14.38 14.68
C PRO A 640 20.89 13.72 13.29
N LYS A 641 19.92 13.96 12.40
CA LYS A 641 19.76 13.31 11.08
C LYS A 641 19.76 11.78 11.16
N THR A 642 19.06 11.27 12.16
CA THR A 642 18.99 9.83 12.47
C THR A 642 17.63 9.26 12.07
N LEU A 643 17.62 8.26 11.19
CA LEU A 643 16.48 7.40 10.90
C LEU A 643 16.58 6.12 11.75
N THR A 644 15.46 5.72 12.36
CA THR A 644 15.25 4.34 12.82
C THR A 644 14.46 3.60 11.74
N ALA A 645 14.94 2.45 11.27
CA ALA A 645 14.36 1.74 10.14
C ALA A 645 14.08 0.26 10.45
N ASN A 646 12.93 -0.24 9.99
CA ASN A 646 12.62 -1.67 9.97
C ASN A 646 13.13 -2.35 8.70
N LEU A 647 13.22 -1.58 7.60
CA LEU A 647 13.72 -2.00 6.29
C LEU A 647 14.99 -1.23 5.91
N MET A 648 15.98 -1.92 5.36
CA MET A 648 17.10 -1.29 4.63
C MET A 648 17.35 -2.06 3.33
N ALA A 649 17.55 -1.37 2.22
CA ALA A 649 17.70 -1.99 0.92
C ALA A 649 18.77 -1.27 0.09
N THR A 650 19.81 -1.99 -0.34
CA THR A 650 20.88 -1.46 -1.20
C THR A 650 20.85 -2.17 -2.55
N ALA A 651 20.90 -1.42 -3.66
CA ALA A 651 21.07 -1.99 -4.99
C ALA A 651 22.51 -1.80 -5.50
N LEU A 652 23.15 -2.91 -5.86
CA LEU A 652 24.55 -2.97 -6.30
C LEU A 652 24.68 -3.34 -7.79
N GLN A 653 25.73 -2.83 -8.42
CA GLN A 653 26.09 -3.07 -9.83
C GLN A 653 27.61 -3.28 -9.98
#